data_AF-A0A8C5N7V2-F1
#
_entry.id   AF-A0A8C5N7V2-F1
#
_cell.length_a   1.000
_cell.length_b   1.000
_cell.length_c   1.000
_cell.angle_alpha   90.00
_cell.angle_beta   90.00
_cell.angle_gamma   90.00
#
_symmetry.space_group_name_H-M   'P 1'
#
loop_
_entity.id
_entity.type
_entity.pdbx_description
1 polymer ?
#
loop_
_entity_poly.entity_id
_entity_poly.type
_entity_poly.pdbx_seq_one_letter_code
_entity_poly.pdbx_strand_id
1 'polypeptide(L)'
;MNALVLDLDYPALRKNKNIETFLNRYEKVIGQIQDLQMKSEDFDRVKVIGRGAFGEVQLVRHKASQKVYAMKLLSKFEMIKRSDSAFFWEERDIMAFANSPWVVQLCCAFQDEHYLYMVMEYMPGGDLVNLTSTYDVPEKWAKFYTAEVVMALDAIHSMGFIHRDVKPDNMLLDRHGHLKLADFGTCMKMDLTGMVHCDTAVGTPDYISPEVLKSQGGDGFYGRECDWWSVGVFIFEMLVGDTPFYADSLVGTYSKIMDHKNSLNFPDDVEISKDAKNIICAFLTDREVRLGRNGVEEIKRHPFFKNDQWTFDTIRDTVAPVVPELSSDIDTSNFDEIEDDKAFVGNQLPFVGFTYFKEDQDKQHYLQLCSCFSSAWSSQFVVLQKKLCDLEVQMNNNKQVKDDLELKYSSRKNLELSLRQLEREKALLQHKSMESHRKAENEADRKRCLENEVNGLRDQLDELKKKNQNSHFSNEKNIHLQKQLEEANTLLRAESEAATRLRKAQTDGSKQLQQLEAIVRELQDKCCVLERSKLNLEKECISMQAALETERREHSQGSETISDLMGRISCLEEDARQQRQALCKAETEKRQLQEKLTDLEKEKSNKEIDLTYKLKVLQQELEQEETSHKSTRALLADKSKIKVTIEGAKSESMKEMEQKLAEERAAKLRLENRILELEKHSSMMDCDYKQALQKLDELRRHKDRLTEEVKNLTLKIEQETQKRILTQNDLKAQNQQLSMLKTSEKQLKQEANHLLDIKRSLEKQVQELQRQDADGQMKELQDQLEAEQYFSTLYKTQVRELKEECEEKNKVYKEVQQSLQELQEERESLAAQLEITLTKADSEQLARSIAEEQYSDLEKEKIMKELELKEMMARHRQELSEKDLTISLVSYSAACAVNKLAEIMNRKEVRGGSSRRGNDTDMKRKEKENRKLQLELRSEKEKLNSTIIKYQKEINEMQAQLADESQMRIELQMALDSKDSDIEQLRNLLQSLSVQSMDSASVSSGPEFDTDDAYTETRLEGWLSLPVRNNTKKFGWEKKYVVVSSKKVLFYKSEQDREQSIPYMVLDIDKLFHVRPVTQTDVYRADAKEIPRIFQILYANEGESKKEPEFPVEPLAAGEKCSYICHKGHEFIPTLYHFPTNCEACTKPLWNMFKPPPALECRRCHIKCHKDHMDKKEDIVAPCKVNYDVSTAKNLLLLATSQEEQQKWVSRLVKKIPKKPLHPENFARSSPRASMKVQPSQSTRRPSRQLPTSKSR
;
A
#
# COMPACT_ATOMS: atom_id res chain seq x y z
N MET A 1 -2.52 26.72 -22.64
CA MET A 1 -2.10 28.10 -22.31
C MET A 1 -3.18 29.15 -22.63
N ASN A 2 -3.86 29.15 -23.79
CA ASN A 2 -4.81 30.19 -24.20
C ASN A 2 -5.81 30.60 -23.08
N ALA A 3 -6.49 29.63 -22.45
CA ALA A 3 -7.40 29.89 -21.32
C ALA A 3 -6.76 30.67 -20.16
N LEU A 4 -5.50 30.39 -19.83
CA LEU A 4 -4.74 31.08 -18.78
C LEU A 4 -4.32 32.51 -19.19
N VAL A 5 -4.24 32.83 -20.47
CA VAL A 5 -4.11 34.23 -20.92
C VAL A 5 -5.46 34.93 -20.78
N LEU A 6 -6.52 34.35 -21.35
CA LEU A 6 -7.86 34.93 -21.33
C LEU A 6 -8.42 35.16 -19.92
N ASP A 7 -8.27 34.21 -18.99
CA ASP A 7 -8.72 34.36 -17.60
C ASP A 7 -7.86 35.35 -16.77
N LEU A 8 -6.66 35.71 -17.25
CA LEU A 8 -5.74 36.63 -16.56
C LEU A 8 -5.68 38.04 -17.17
N ASP A 9 -6.09 38.21 -18.44
CA ASP A 9 -6.00 39.47 -19.17
C ASP A 9 -7.13 40.46 -18.85
N TYR A 10 -7.20 40.83 -17.58
CA TYR A 10 -8.12 41.85 -17.07
C TYR A 10 -7.34 43.02 -16.48
N PRO A 11 -7.74 44.29 -16.69
CA PRO A 11 -7.07 45.46 -16.11
C PRO A 11 -6.98 45.48 -14.58
N ALA A 12 -7.81 44.69 -13.89
CA ALA A 12 -7.70 44.46 -12.44
C ALA A 12 -6.59 43.45 -12.09
N LEU A 13 -6.43 42.39 -12.89
CA LEU A 13 -5.46 41.31 -12.68
C LEU A 13 -4.05 41.68 -13.18
N ARG A 14 -3.93 42.44 -14.29
CA ARG A 14 -2.67 43.06 -14.75
C ARG A 14 -1.99 43.97 -13.71
N LYS A 15 -2.66 44.33 -12.60
CA LYS A 15 -2.03 45.02 -11.45
C LYS A 15 -1.08 44.14 -10.66
N ASN A 16 -1.22 42.81 -10.75
CA ASN A 16 -0.26 41.87 -10.19
C ASN A 16 0.90 41.69 -11.18
N LYS A 17 2.11 42.08 -10.77
CA LYS A 17 3.32 42.01 -11.61
C LYS A 17 3.63 40.62 -12.14
N ASN A 18 3.24 39.55 -11.46
CA ASN A 18 3.44 38.18 -11.94
C ASN A 18 2.54 37.91 -13.15
N ILE A 19 1.29 38.38 -13.11
CA ILE A 19 0.31 38.29 -14.20
C ILE A 19 0.74 39.21 -15.35
N GLU A 20 1.11 40.45 -15.06
CA GLU A 20 1.63 41.41 -16.05
C GLU A 20 2.87 40.86 -16.78
N THR A 21 3.82 40.28 -16.06
CA THR A 21 5.05 39.70 -16.64
C THR A 21 4.76 38.41 -17.42
N PHE A 22 3.81 37.58 -16.98
CA PHE A 22 3.35 36.41 -17.72
C PHE A 22 2.69 36.81 -19.05
N LEU A 23 1.74 37.75 -19.01
CA LEU A 23 1.06 38.24 -20.20
C LEU A 23 2.05 38.90 -21.16
N ASN A 24 2.86 39.86 -20.72
CA ASN A 24 3.88 40.51 -21.56
C ASN A 24 4.90 39.52 -22.18
N ARG A 25 5.10 38.34 -21.58
CA ARG A 25 5.97 37.26 -22.07
C ARG A 25 5.30 36.35 -23.10
N TYR A 26 3.98 36.10 -22.99
CA TYR A 26 3.28 35.10 -23.81
C TYR A 26 2.17 35.64 -24.71
N GLU A 27 1.62 36.83 -24.48
CA GLU A 27 0.54 37.47 -25.24
C GLU A 27 0.78 37.41 -26.76
N LYS A 28 1.97 37.77 -27.23
CA LYS A 28 2.36 37.70 -28.65
C LYS A 28 2.43 36.28 -29.22
N VAL A 29 2.87 35.31 -28.41
CA VAL A 29 2.99 33.89 -28.82
C VAL A 29 1.61 33.24 -28.85
N ILE A 30 0.74 33.61 -27.91
CA ILE A 30 -0.63 33.10 -27.82
C ILE A 30 -1.51 33.69 -28.93
N GLY A 31 -1.36 34.97 -29.27
CA GLY A 31 -1.98 35.55 -30.47
C GLY A 31 -1.58 34.79 -31.74
N GLN A 32 -0.29 34.54 -31.95
CA GLN A 32 0.20 33.73 -33.09
C GLN A 32 -0.36 32.29 -33.09
N ILE A 33 -0.57 31.69 -31.92
CA ILE A 33 -1.20 30.37 -31.80
C ILE A 33 -2.69 30.44 -32.12
N GLN A 34 -3.40 31.50 -31.71
CA GLN A 34 -4.82 31.73 -32.01
C GLN A 34 -5.04 31.98 -33.51
N ASP A 35 -4.18 32.77 -34.17
CA ASP A 35 -4.22 33.01 -35.62
C ASP A 35 -4.09 31.70 -36.44
N LEU A 36 -3.22 30.80 -35.99
CA LEU A 36 -2.91 29.51 -36.62
C LEU A 36 -3.89 28.38 -36.23
N GLN A 37 -4.67 28.55 -35.17
CA GLN A 37 -5.69 27.59 -34.76
C GLN A 37 -6.99 27.79 -35.55
N MET A 38 -7.78 26.72 -35.62
CA MET A 38 -9.11 26.77 -36.20
C MET A 38 -10.03 27.61 -35.32
N LYS A 39 -10.74 28.54 -35.95
CA LYS A 39 -11.61 29.55 -35.34
C LYS A 39 -12.89 29.72 -36.16
N SER A 40 -13.89 30.40 -35.59
CA SER A 40 -15.20 30.54 -36.23
C SER A 40 -15.14 31.33 -37.54
N GLU A 41 -14.17 32.24 -37.67
CA GLU A 41 -13.92 33.00 -38.90
C GLU A 41 -13.43 32.15 -40.07
N ASP A 42 -12.96 30.92 -39.85
CA ASP A 42 -12.57 29.98 -40.92
C ASP A 42 -13.80 29.37 -41.64
N PHE A 43 -15.02 29.66 -41.15
CA PHE A 43 -16.29 29.17 -41.67
C PHE A 43 -17.21 30.33 -42.12
N ASP A 44 -18.10 30.06 -43.08
CA ASP A 44 -19.22 30.93 -43.46
C ASP A 44 -20.54 30.35 -42.91
N ARG A 45 -21.24 31.12 -42.05
CA ARG A 45 -22.60 30.81 -41.56
C ARG A 45 -23.60 30.93 -42.72
N VAL A 46 -24.29 29.83 -43.03
CA VAL A 46 -25.32 29.76 -44.07
C VAL A 46 -26.70 30.03 -43.50
N LYS A 47 -27.12 29.25 -42.49
CA LYS A 47 -28.40 29.39 -41.75
C LYS A 47 -28.21 28.87 -40.31
N VAL A 48 -29.03 29.31 -39.36
CA VAL A 48 -29.26 28.53 -38.12
C VAL A 48 -30.30 27.46 -38.42
N ILE A 49 -30.02 26.24 -38.00
CA ILE A 49 -30.84 25.04 -38.27
C ILE A 49 -31.33 24.36 -36.97
N GLY A 50 -30.89 24.81 -35.80
CA GLY A 50 -31.38 24.35 -34.51
C GLY A 50 -30.98 25.30 -33.39
N ARG A 51 -31.74 25.33 -32.28
CA ARG A 51 -31.46 26.19 -31.12
C ARG A 51 -31.87 25.46 -29.85
N GLY A 52 -30.98 25.41 -28.87
CA GLY A 52 -31.15 24.66 -27.63
C GLY A 52 -30.78 25.47 -26.38
N ALA A 53 -30.95 24.89 -25.20
CA ALA A 53 -30.84 25.61 -23.92
C ALA A 53 -29.48 26.31 -23.68
N PHE A 54 -28.41 25.83 -24.32
CA PHE A 54 -27.04 26.31 -24.14
C PHE A 54 -26.46 27.05 -25.37
N GLY A 55 -27.17 27.13 -26.50
CA GLY A 55 -26.66 27.72 -27.74
C GLY A 55 -27.42 27.29 -28.99
N GLU A 56 -26.74 27.23 -30.14
CA GLU A 56 -27.39 27.00 -31.44
C GLU A 56 -26.56 26.15 -32.40
N VAL A 57 -27.22 25.55 -33.40
CA VAL A 57 -26.61 24.77 -34.47
C VAL A 57 -26.71 25.55 -35.77
N GLN A 58 -25.58 25.82 -36.39
CA GLN A 58 -25.45 26.55 -37.65
C GLN A 58 -25.09 25.58 -38.78
N LEU A 59 -25.77 25.70 -39.93
CA LEU A 59 -25.23 25.19 -41.18
C LEU A 59 -24.07 26.09 -41.60
N VAL A 60 -22.89 25.53 -41.82
CA VAL A 60 -21.68 26.28 -42.20
C VAL A 60 -20.94 25.67 -43.38
N ARG A 61 -20.25 26.51 -44.16
CA ARG A 61 -19.27 26.06 -45.16
C ARG A 61 -17.86 26.46 -44.71
N HIS A 62 -16.93 25.50 -44.66
CA HIS A 62 -15.53 25.79 -44.33
C HIS A 62 -14.82 26.45 -45.51
N LYS A 63 -14.21 27.63 -45.30
CA LYS A 63 -13.71 28.49 -46.39
C LYS A 63 -12.65 27.84 -47.25
N ALA A 64 -11.68 27.15 -46.63
CA ALA A 64 -10.54 26.59 -47.36
C ALA A 64 -10.87 25.29 -48.11
N SER A 65 -11.74 24.42 -47.57
CA SER A 65 -12.09 23.13 -48.22
C SER A 65 -13.42 23.15 -48.97
N GLN A 66 -14.21 24.22 -48.84
CA GLN A 66 -15.57 24.39 -49.36
C GLN A 66 -16.59 23.33 -48.92
N LYS A 67 -16.23 22.44 -47.97
CA LYS A 67 -17.10 21.41 -47.40
C LYS A 67 -18.13 22.03 -46.46
N VAL A 68 -19.32 21.42 -46.43
CA VAL A 68 -20.46 21.84 -45.60
C VAL A 68 -20.55 20.96 -44.35
N TYR A 69 -20.90 21.57 -43.22
CA TYR A 69 -20.95 20.96 -41.90
C TYR A 69 -22.10 21.54 -41.06
N ALA A 70 -22.56 20.78 -40.06
CA ALA A 70 -23.34 21.33 -38.96
C ALA A 70 -22.38 21.74 -37.83
N MET A 71 -22.42 22.99 -37.39
CA MET A 71 -21.60 23.51 -36.30
C MET A 71 -22.48 23.81 -35.09
N LYS A 72 -22.35 23.03 -34.01
CA LYS A 72 -23.04 23.27 -32.73
C LYS A 72 -22.17 24.19 -31.86
N LEU A 73 -22.74 25.35 -31.50
CA LEU A 73 -22.15 26.36 -30.62
C LEU A 73 -22.74 26.18 -29.22
N LEU A 74 -21.90 25.98 -28.20
CA LEU A 74 -22.31 25.97 -26.79
C LEU A 74 -21.72 27.19 -26.07
N SER A 75 -22.56 28.06 -25.51
CA SER A 75 -22.08 29.26 -24.82
C SER A 75 -21.52 28.93 -23.45
N LYS A 76 -20.24 29.27 -23.25
CA LYS A 76 -19.50 29.05 -21.99
C LYS A 76 -20.19 29.73 -20.79
N PHE A 77 -20.84 30.87 -21.05
CA PHE A 77 -21.60 31.62 -20.06
C PHE A 77 -22.77 30.85 -19.48
N GLU A 78 -23.70 30.41 -20.33
CA GLU A 78 -24.94 29.77 -19.87
C GLU A 78 -24.70 28.44 -19.16
N MET A 79 -23.63 27.73 -19.55
CA MET A 79 -23.15 26.50 -18.89
C MET A 79 -22.67 26.80 -17.45
N ILE A 80 -21.74 27.75 -17.28
CA ILE A 80 -21.24 28.17 -15.97
C ILE A 80 -22.38 28.74 -15.10
N LYS A 81 -23.27 29.56 -15.68
CA LYS A 81 -24.42 30.19 -15.02
C LYS A 81 -25.45 29.19 -14.52
N ARG A 82 -25.62 28.05 -15.21
CA ARG A 82 -26.49 26.93 -14.80
C ARG A 82 -25.78 25.91 -13.90
N SER A 83 -24.48 26.10 -13.60
CA SER A 83 -23.61 25.15 -12.91
C SER A 83 -23.40 23.81 -13.62
N ASP A 84 -23.75 23.72 -14.90
CA ASP A 84 -23.68 22.48 -15.69
C ASP A 84 -22.60 22.63 -16.76
N SER A 85 -21.46 21.99 -16.53
CA SER A 85 -20.18 22.26 -17.22
C SER A 85 -19.32 21.01 -17.42
N ALA A 86 -19.96 19.84 -17.47
CA ALA A 86 -19.30 18.56 -17.76
C ALA A 86 -19.92 17.76 -18.91
N PHE A 87 -21.20 18.02 -19.26
CA PHE A 87 -21.96 17.24 -20.24
C PHE A 87 -21.29 17.10 -21.62
N PHE A 88 -20.67 18.18 -22.08
CA PHE A 88 -20.05 18.28 -23.42
C PHE A 88 -18.83 17.38 -23.62
N TRP A 89 -18.24 16.82 -22.55
CA TRP A 89 -17.10 15.90 -22.67
C TRP A 89 -17.55 14.56 -23.25
N GLU A 90 -18.59 13.96 -22.68
CA GLU A 90 -19.14 12.69 -23.16
C GLU A 90 -19.80 12.89 -24.54
N GLU A 91 -20.46 14.03 -24.77
CA GLU A 91 -21.00 14.37 -26.09
C GLU A 91 -19.91 14.43 -27.17
N ARG A 92 -18.82 15.15 -26.92
CA ARG A 92 -17.67 15.22 -27.83
C ARG A 92 -17.06 13.84 -28.05
N ASP A 93 -16.82 13.08 -26.98
CA ASP A 93 -16.09 11.82 -27.06
C ASP A 93 -16.91 10.72 -27.73
N ILE A 94 -18.24 10.71 -27.56
CA ILE A 94 -19.13 9.83 -28.32
C ILE A 94 -19.04 10.17 -29.81
N MET A 95 -19.24 11.43 -30.21
CA MET A 95 -19.22 11.82 -31.64
C MET A 95 -17.83 11.72 -32.30
N ALA A 96 -16.75 11.83 -31.52
CA ALA A 96 -15.37 11.65 -31.98
C ALA A 96 -14.98 10.17 -32.16
N PHE A 97 -15.35 9.31 -31.21
CA PHE A 97 -14.77 7.97 -31.08
C PHE A 97 -15.75 6.80 -31.32
N ALA A 98 -17.06 7.04 -31.45
CA ALA A 98 -18.03 5.97 -31.73
C ALA A 98 -17.72 5.17 -33.00
N ASN A 99 -17.22 5.84 -34.04
CA ASN A 99 -16.95 5.28 -35.36
C ASN A 99 -18.10 4.39 -35.91
N SER A 100 -19.34 4.75 -35.55
CA SER A 100 -20.57 4.02 -35.83
C SER A 100 -21.36 4.75 -36.90
N PRO A 101 -22.00 4.06 -37.87
CA PRO A 101 -22.87 4.71 -38.84
C PRO A 101 -24.12 5.33 -38.19
N TRP A 102 -24.47 4.90 -36.97
CA TRP A 102 -25.66 5.33 -36.22
C TRP A 102 -25.47 6.61 -35.39
N VAL A 103 -24.27 7.18 -35.37
CA VAL A 103 -23.90 8.34 -34.55
C VAL A 103 -23.42 9.47 -35.46
N VAL A 104 -23.93 10.69 -35.24
CA VAL A 104 -23.44 11.88 -35.95
C VAL A 104 -21.95 12.11 -35.65
N GLN A 105 -21.14 12.16 -36.69
CA GLN A 105 -19.68 12.18 -36.58
C GLN A 105 -19.12 13.59 -36.39
N LEU A 106 -18.30 13.76 -35.35
CA LEU A 106 -17.47 14.94 -35.14
C LEU A 106 -16.26 14.92 -36.11
N CYS A 107 -16.07 16.02 -36.84
CA CYS A 107 -14.89 16.26 -37.68
C CYS A 107 -13.79 16.97 -36.89
N CYS A 108 -14.16 18.00 -36.13
CA CYS A 108 -13.28 18.69 -35.18
C CYS A 108 -14.12 19.42 -34.11
N ALA A 109 -13.46 19.75 -32.99
CA ALA A 109 -13.99 20.65 -31.98
C ALA A 109 -12.96 21.71 -31.63
N PHE A 110 -13.40 22.96 -31.43
CA PHE A 110 -12.54 24.08 -31.04
C PHE A 110 -13.29 25.03 -30.12
N GLN A 111 -12.65 26.13 -29.70
CA GLN A 111 -13.22 27.09 -28.75
C GLN A 111 -12.57 28.47 -28.91
N ASP A 112 -13.33 29.52 -28.64
CA ASP A 112 -12.83 30.89 -28.46
C ASP A 112 -13.05 31.34 -27.00
N GLU A 113 -13.19 32.64 -26.73
CA GLU A 113 -13.47 33.17 -25.39
C GLU A 113 -14.94 32.94 -24.95
N HIS A 114 -15.87 32.73 -25.88
CA HIS A 114 -17.32 32.81 -25.63
C HIS A 114 -18.04 31.47 -25.83
N TYR A 115 -17.57 30.65 -26.77
CA TYR A 115 -18.23 29.42 -27.22
C TYR A 115 -17.28 28.22 -27.27
N LEU A 116 -17.87 27.03 -27.15
CA LEU A 116 -17.36 25.78 -27.68
C LEU A 116 -17.99 25.53 -29.06
N TYR A 117 -17.21 25.04 -30.01
CA TYR A 117 -17.67 24.71 -31.36
C TYR A 117 -17.45 23.22 -31.63
N MET A 118 -18.49 22.53 -32.07
CA MET A 118 -18.43 21.14 -32.55
C MET A 118 -18.84 21.11 -34.02
N VAL A 119 -17.88 20.81 -34.90
CA VAL A 119 -18.10 20.73 -36.35
C VAL A 119 -18.37 19.27 -36.71
N MET A 120 -19.58 18.99 -37.15
CA MET A 120 -20.16 17.68 -37.36
C MET A 120 -20.55 17.49 -38.83
N GLU A 121 -20.75 16.25 -39.28
CA GLU A 121 -21.39 16.00 -40.57
C GLU A 121 -22.79 16.64 -40.61
N TYR A 122 -23.16 17.22 -41.76
CA TYR A 122 -24.50 17.79 -41.93
C TYR A 122 -25.53 16.67 -42.22
N MET A 123 -26.69 16.76 -41.57
CA MET A 123 -27.81 15.82 -41.64
C MET A 123 -28.99 16.50 -42.37
N PRO A 124 -29.02 16.50 -43.71
CA PRO A 124 -29.93 17.35 -44.48
C PRO A 124 -31.39 16.88 -44.49
N GLY A 125 -31.72 15.69 -43.98
CA GLY A 125 -33.09 15.18 -43.92
C GLY A 125 -33.94 15.79 -42.80
N GLY A 126 -33.36 16.62 -41.93
CA GLY A 126 -34.02 17.14 -40.73
C GLY A 126 -33.98 16.15 -39.56
N ASP A 127 -34.82 16.39 -38.57
CA ASP A 127 -35.11 15.48 -37.46
C ASP A 127 -36.42 14.68 -37.71
N LEU A 128 -36.78 13.80 -36.78
CA LEU A 128 -38.04 13.03 -36.89
C LEU A 128 -39.28 13.81 -36.45
N VAL A 129 -39.18 14.96 -35.76
CA VAL A 129 -40.32 15.85 -35.47
C VAL A 129 -40.84 16.47 -36.77
N ASN A 130 -39.93 16.92 -37.64
CA ASN A 130 -40.27 17.41 -38.97
C ASN A 130 -40.89 16.31 -39.86
N LEU A 131 -40.49 15.04 -39.66
CA LEU A 131 -41.10 13.91 -40.37
C LEU A 131 -42.52 13.62 -39.88
N THR A 132 -42.76 13.52 -38.56
CA THR A 132 -44.10 13.23 -38.00
C THR A 132 -45.08 14.38 -38.17
N SER A 133 -44.62 15.63 -38.20
CA SER A 133 -45.47 16.80 -38.49
C SER A 133 -45.81 16.96 -39.98
N THR A 134 -44.99 16.42 -40.89
CA THR A 134 -45.22 16.50 -42.34
C THR A 134 -46.00 15.31 -42.90
N TYR A 135 -45.91 14.12 -42.27
CA TYR A 135 -46.47 12.87 -42.79
C TYR A 135 -47.22 12.06 -41.73
N ASP A 136 -48.44 11.60 -42.06
CA ASP A 136 -49.11 10.52 -41.35
C ASP A 136 -48.24 9.24 -41.41
N VAL A 137 -47.58 8.85 -40.32
CA VAL A 137 -46.59 7.76 -40.33
C VAL A 137 -47.27 6.39 -40.26
N PRO A 138 -47.24 5.55 -41.32
CA PRO A 138 -47.82 4.22 -41.26
C PRO A 138 -46.96 3.27 -40.41
N GLU A 139 -47.56 2.22 -39.84
CA GLU A 139 -46.86 1.23 -38.99
C GLU A 139 -45.61 0.61 -39.66
N LYS A 140 -45.60 0.55 -40.99
CA LYS A 140 -44.46 0.10 -41.80
C LYS A 140 -43.24 1.03 -41.71
N TRP A 141 -43.45 2.34 -41.64
CA TRP A 141 -42.40 3.35 -41.45
C TRP A 141 -41.95 3.38 -39.99
N ALA A 142 -42.91 3.35 -39.05
CA ALA A 142 -42.61 3.23 -37.62
C ALA A 142 -41.68 2.05 -37.34
N LYS A 143 -41.95 0.85 -37.88
CA LYS A 143 -41.07 -0.32 -37.77
C LYS A 143 -39.64 -0.08 -38.24
N PHE A 144 -39.46 0.65 -39.34
CA PHE A 144 -38.15 0.97 -39.89
C PHE A 144 -37.39 1.91 -38.94
N TYR A 145 -37.96 3.07 -38.62
CA TYR A 145 -37.28 4.05 -37.78
C TYR A 145 -37.06 3.55 -36.36
N THR A 146 -38.01 2.81 -35.77
CA THR A 146 -37.79 2.13 -34.48
C THR A 146 -36.66 1.11 -34.55
N ALA A 147 -36.53 0.34 -35.63
CA ALA A 147 -35.42 -0.62 -35.75
C ALA A 147 -34.06 0.09 -35.89
N GLU A 148 -33.99 1.21 -36.61
CA GLU A 148 -32.78 2.04 -36.67
C GLU A 148 -32.44 2.70 -35.32
N VAL A 149 -33.44 3.22 -34.57
CA VAL A 149 -33.24 3.70 -33.19
C VAL A 149 -32.72 2.59 -32.27
N VAL A 150 -33.26 1.37 -32.38
CA VAL A 150 -32.81 0.21 -31.60
C VAL A 150 -31.36 -0.14 -31.89
N MET A 151 -30.93 -0.11 -33.17
CA MET A 151 -29.52 -0.33 -33.54
C MET A 151 -28.60 0.83 -33.11
N ALA A 152 -29.10 2.07 -33.13
CA ALA A 152 -28.35 3.23 -32.66
C ALA A 152 -28.11 3.20 -31.15
N LEU A 153 -29.14 2.87 -30.36
CA LEU A 153 -29.02 2.71 -28.92
C LEU A 153 -28.16 1.49 -28.54
N ASP A 154 -28.27 0.37 -29.26
CA ASP A 154 -27.40 -0.81 -29.06
C ASP A 154 -25.90 -0.45 -29.25
N ALA A 155 -25.58 0.45 -30.20
CA ALA A 155 -24.23 0.98 -30.37
C ALA A 155 -23.77 1.85 -29.19
N ILE A 156 -24.60 2.81 -28.73
CA ILE A 156 -24.31 3.66 -27.56
C ILE A 156 -24.16 2.81 -26.28
N HIS A 157 -25.03 1.84 -26.08
CA HIS A 157 -24.99 0.89 -24.95
C HIS A 157 -23.78 -0.03 -25.00
N SER A 158 -23.29 -0.37 -26.19
CA SER A 158 -22.07 -1.15 -26.41
C SER A 158 -20.79 -0.35 -26.19
N MET A 159 -20.82 0.97 -26.40
CA MET A 159 -19.74 1.88 -26.01
C MET A 159 -19.66 2.12 -24.48
N GLY A 160 -20.66 1.66 -23.73
CA GLY A 160 -20.72 1.82 -22.27
C GLY A 160 -21.52 3.05 -21.82
N PHE A 161 -22.39 3.61 -22.65
CA PHE A 161 -23.19 4.80 -22.34
C PHE A 161 -24.70 4.53 -22.30
N ILE A 162 -25.44 5.38 -21.59
CA ILE A 162 -26.91 5.47 -21.60
C ILE A 162 -27.27 6.88 -22.09
N HIS A 163 -28.29 7.03 -22.94
CA HIS A 163 -28.62 8.29 -23.61
C HIS A 163 -29.43 9.26 -22.74
N ARG A 164 -30.47 8.76 -22.06
CA ARG A 164 -31.37 9.45 -21.12
C ARG A 164 -32.31 10.52 -21.69
N ASP A 165 -32.02 11.10 -22.86
CA ASP A 165 -32.93 11.98 -23.62
C ASP A 165 -33.12 11.45 -25.05
N VAL A 166 -33.79 10.29 -25.20
CA VAL A 166 -34.09 9.70 -26.51
C VAL A 166 -35.45 10.21 -26.97
N LYS A 167 -35.49 10.95 -28.08
CA LYS A 167 -36.68 11.65 -28.60
C LYS A 167 -36.49 11.99 -30.09
N PRO A 168 -37.56 12.33 -30.83
CA PRO A 168 -37.48 12.56 -32.28
C PRO A 168 -36.54 13.72 -32.68
N ASP A 169 -36.43 14.77 -31.86
CA ASP A 169 -35.52 15.91 -32.10
C ASP A 169 -34.04 15.48 -32.10
N ASN A 170 -33.70 14.42 -31.35
CA ASN A 170 -32.34 13.88 -31.25
C ASN A 170 -32.09 12.77 -32.30
N MET A 171 -33.06 12.50 -33.20
CA MET A 171 -32.99 11.50 -34.26
C MET A 171 -32.93 12.22 -35.62
N LEU A 172 -31.74 12.35 -36.19
CA LEU A 172 -31.51 13.10 -37.43
C LEU A 172 -31.43 12.18 -38.66
N LEU A 173 -31.94 12.63 -39.80
CA LEU A 173 -31.94 11.90 -41.06
C LEU A 173 -30.80 12.34 -42.00
N ASP A 174 -30.04 11.36 -42.48
CA ASP A 174 -28.98 11.61 -43.47
C ASP A 174 -29.55 11.84 -44.89
N ARG A 175 -28.66 12.17 -45.84
CA ARG A 175 -28.97 12.38 -47.27
C ARG A 175 -29.62 11.18 -47.99
N HIS A 176 -29.78 10.04 -47.34
CA HIS A 176 -30.48 8.87 -47.88
C HIS A 176 -31.73 8.50 -47.07
N GLY A 177 -32.08 9.28 -46.03
CA GLY A 177 -33.23 9.02 -45.16
C GLY A 177 -32.96 8.08 -43.99
N HIS A 178 -31.70 7.73 -43.70
CA HIS A 178 -31.35 6.86 -42.57
C HIS A 178 -31.00 7.66 -41.31
N LEU A 179 -31.39 7.11 -40.18
CA LEU A 179 -31.29 7.74 -38.87
C LEU A 179 -29.85 7.76 -38.33
N LYS A 180 -29.47 8.85 -37.65
CA LYS A 180 -28.37 8.90 -36.68
C LYS A 180 -28.83 9.61 -35.42
N LEU A 181 -28.32 9.20 -34.27
CA LEU A 181 -28.50 9.94 -33.04
C LEU A 181 -27.57 11.16 -32.98
N ALA A 182 -28.08 12.22 -32.38
CA ALA A 182 -27.40 13.48 -32.09
C ALA A 182 -27.75 13.96 -30.66
N ASP A 183 -27.11 15.06 -30.23
CA ASP A 183 -27.26 15.67 -28.90
C ASP A 183 -27.07 14.70 -27.72
N PHE A 184 -25.86 14.15 -27.63
CA PHE A 184 -25.45 13.25 -26.55
C PHE A 184 -25.16 13.99 -25.22
N GLY A 185 -25.64 15.23 -25.04
CA GLY A 185 -25.38 16.02 -23.83
C GLY A 185 -25.92 15.35 -22.56
N THR A 186 -27.03 14.62 -22.62
CA THR A 186 -27.53 13.87 -21.46
C THR A 186 -26.85 12.52 -21.26
N CYS A 187 -25.90 12.09 -22.11
CA CYS A 187 -25.28 10.78 -21.97
C CYS A 187 -24.56 10.61 -20.62
N MET A 188 -24.54 9.37 -20.12
CA MET A 188 -23.78 9.02 -18.92
C MET A 188 -23.17 7.64 -19.03
N LYS A 189 -21.92 7.53 -18.58
CA LYS A 189 -21.11 6.30 -18.65
C LYS A 189 -21.52 5.30 -17.57
N MET A 190 -21.85 4.09 -18.00
CA MET A 190 -22.16 2.96 -17.12
C MET A 190 -20.96 2.54 -16.28
N ASP A 191 -21.26 2.07 -15.07
CA ASP A 191 -20.30 1.36 -14.22
C ASP A 191 -20.09 -0.10 -14.68
N LEU A 192 -19.27 -0.84 -13.92
CA LEU A 192 -18.99 -2.26 -14.17
C LEU A 192 -20.21 -3.20 -14.01
N THR A 193 -21.34 -2.69 -13.51
CA THR A 193 -22.61 -3.43 -13.39
C THR A 193 -23.61 -3.13 -14.50
N GLY A 194 -23.33 -2.13 -15.36
CA GLY A 194 -24.24 -1.65 -16.39
C GLY A 194 -25.27 -0.61 -15.90
N MET A 195 -24.99 0.03 -14.75
CA MET A 195 -25.84 1.03 -14.12
C MET A 195 -25.18 2.42 -14.15
N VAL A 196 -25.96 3.48 -13.96
CA VAL A 196 -25.49 4.83 -13.63
C VAL A 196 -26.14 5.31 -12.33
N HIS A 197 -25.44 6.18 -11.60
CA HIS A 197 -25.95 6.85 -10.42
C HIS A 197 -26.11 8.34 -10.69
N CYS A 198 -27.34 8.87 -10.66
CA CYS A 198 -27.56 10.29 -10.93
C CYS A 198 -28.78 10.88 -10.18
N ASP A 199 -28.50 11.80 -9.27
CA ASP A 199 -29.48 12.51 -8.42
C ASP A 199 -30.30 13.57 -9.18
N THR A 200 -29.95 13.83 -10.44
CA THR A 200 -30.57 14.85 -11.30
C THR A 200 -31.41 14.17 -12.37
N ALA A 201 -32.73 14.43 -12.35
CA ALA A 201 -33.60 14.09 -13.47
C ALA A 201 -33.20 14.95 -14.68
N VAL A 202 -32.80 14.30 -15.77
CA VAL A 202 -32.46 14.90 -17.06
C VAL A 202 -33.21 14.16 -18.16
N GLY A 203 -33.51 14.86 -19.25
CA GLY A 203 -34.35 14.38 -20.34
C GLY A 203 -35.63 15.21 -20.49
N THR A 204 -36.26 15.07 -21.65
CA THR A 204 -37.45 15.84 -22.05
C THR A 204 -38.70 15.27 -21.35
N PRO A 205 -39.60 16.11 -20.78
CA PRO A 205 -40.63 15.67 -19.83
C PRO A 205 -41.58 14.55 -20.28
N ASP A 206 -41.86 14.44 -21.57
CA ASP A 206 -42.77 13.44 -22.15
C ASP A 206 -42.09 12.09 -22.42
N TYR A 207 -40.77 12.10 -22.55
CA TYR A 207 -39.93 10.95 -22.93
C TYR A 207 -39.22 10.31 -21.73
N ILE A 208 -38.95 11.09 -20.68
CA ILE A 208 -38.24 10.65 -19.47
C ILE A 208 -38.93 9.46 -18.78
N SER A 209 -38.14 8.49 -18.31
CA SER A 209 -38.67 7.25 -17.73
C SER A 209 -39.03 7.37 -16.23
N PRO A 210 -39.93 6.52 -15.70
CA PRO A 210 -40.36 6.60 -14.31
C PRO A 210 -39.22 6.44 -13.31
N GLU A 211 -38.19 5.64 -13.60
CA GLU A 211 -37.03 5.48 -12.72
C GLU A 211 -36.02 6.64 -12.78
N VAL A 212 -35.93 7.38 -13.89
CA VAL A 212 -35.13 8.62 -13.95
C VAL A 212 -35.85 9.77 -13.20
N LEU A 213 -37.19 9.83 -13.25
CA LEU A 213 -37.95 10.73 -12.39
C LEU A 213 -37.81 10.36 -10.89
N LYS A 214 -37.82 9.06 -10.55
CA LYS A 214 -37.67 8.59 -9.16
C LYS A 214 -36.26 8.77 -8.59
N SER A 215 -35.22 8.97 -9.41
CA SER A 215 -33.87 9.25 -8.89
C SER A 215 -33.77 10.64 -8.23
N GLN A 216 -34.67 11.56 -8.56
CA GLN A 216 -34.76 12.90 -7.96
C GLN A 216 -35.36 12.87 -6.55
N GLY A 217 -34.64 12.22 -5.61
CA GLY A 217 -35.02 12.10 -4.19
C GLY A 217 -35.03 10.67 -3.64
N GLY A 218 -34.55 9.67 -4.39
CA GLY A 218 -34.43 8.27 -3.97
C GLY A 218 -33.04 7.68 -4.27
N ASP A 219 -32.91 6.36 -4.18
CA ASP A 219 -31.67 5.65 -4.52
C ASP A 219 -31.40 5.76 -6.04
N GLY A 220 -30.45 6.62 -6.43
CA GLY A 220 -30.36 7.17 -7.78
C GLY A 220 -29.86 6.25 -8.90
N PHE A 221 -30.04 4.93 -8.79
CA PHE A 221 -29.49 3.91 -9.69
C PHE A 221 -30.48 3.42 -10.76
N TYR A 222 -30.15 3.63 -12.04
CA TYR A 222 -30.86 3.05 -13.19
C TYR A 222 -29.90 2.55 -14.26
N GLY A 223 -30.33 1.59 -15.07
CA GLY A 223 -29.54 1.01 -16.16
C GLY A 223 -30.06 1.43 -17.53
N ARG A 224 -29.51 0.81 -18.58
CA ARG A 224 -29.83 1.07 -20.00
C ARG A 224 -31.31 0.90 -20.35
N GLU A 225 -32.10 0.28 -19.49
CA GLU A 225 -33.54 0.08 -19.67
C GLU A 225 -34.37 1.38 -19.70
N CYS A 226 -33.83 2.53 -19.25
CA CYS A 226 -34.53 3.82 -19.37
C CYS A 226 -34.59 4.35 -20.81
N ASP A 227 -33.58 4.06 -21.66
CA ASP A 227 -33.64 4.44 -23.08
C ASP A 227 -34.75 3.65 -23.80
N TRP A 228 -34.94 2.37 -23.45
CA TRP A 228 -36.01 1.53 -24.01
C TRP A 228 -37.43 1.99 -23.66
N TRP A 229 -37.63 2.64 -22.51
CA TRP A 229 -38.90 3.31 -22.20
C TRP A 229 -39.21 4.39 -23.24
N SER A 230 -38.23 5.25 -23.51
CA SER A 230 -38.31 6.37 -24.45
C SER A 230 -38.60 5.89 -25.88
N VAL A 231 -38.05 4.73 -26.28
CA VAL A 231 -38.43 4.04 -27.54
C VAL A 231 -39.90 3.63 -27.54
N GLY A 232 -40.46 3.20 -26.41
CA GLY A 232 -41.90 2.94 -26.26
C GLY A 232 -42.77 4.21 -26.42
N VAL A 233 -42.32 5.35 -25.91
CA VAL A 233 -42.96 6.66 -26.08
C VAL A 233 -42.96 7.05 -27.57
N PHE A 234 -41.79 6.95 -28.22
CA PHE A 234 -41.60 7.24 -29.65
C PHE A 234 -42.46 6.36 -30.58
N ILE A 235 -42.59 5.06 -30.31
CA ILE A 235 -43.48 4.18 -31.11
C ILE A 235 -44.95 4.58 -30.94
N PHE A 236 -45.37 5.02 -29.74
CA PHE A 236 -46.74 5.50 -29.53
C PHE A 236 -46.96 6.81 -30.28
N GLU A 237 -46.09 7.81 -30.14
CA GLU A 237 -46.22 9.12 -30.80
C GLU A 237 -46.29 8.97 -32.33
N MET A 238 -45.38 8.22 -32.96
CA MET A 238 -45.43 7.96 -34.40
C MET A 238 -46.73 7.29 -34.89
N LEU A 239 -47.46 6.58 -34.03
CA LEU A 239 -48.67 5.83 -34.40
C LEU A 239 -49.96 6.50 -33.95
N VAL A 240 -49.90 7.52 -33.09
CA VAL A 240 -51.06 8.21 -32.48
C VAL A 240 -51.08 9.71 -32.78
N GLY A 241 -49.92 10.33 -33.03
CA GLY A 241 -49.73 11.78 -33.20
C GLY A 241 -49.38 12.53 -31.91
N ASP A 242 -49.84 12.04 -30.75
CA ASP A 242 -49.59 12.61 -29.42
C ASP A 242 -48.69 11.71 -28.55
N THR A 243 -48.00 12.28 -27.55
CA THR A 243 -47.24 11.48 -26.57
C THR A 243 -48.19 10.75 -25.60
N PRO A 244 -47.89 9.50 -25.19
CA PRO A 244 -48.78 8.67 -24.35
C PRO A 244 -49.09 9.26 -22.96
N PHE A 245 -48.30 10.23 -22.50
CA PHE A 245 -48.43 10.83 -21.17
C PHE A 245 -48.61 12.36 -21.21
N TYR A 246 -48.86 12.95 -22.38
CA TYR A 246 -49.06 14.40 -22.58
C TYR A 246 -50.02 15.03 -21.56
N ALA A 247 -49.70 16.23 -21.08
CA ALA A 247 -50.62 17.07 -20.32
C ALA A 247 -50.24 18.56 -20.42
N ASP A 248 -51.23 19.45 -20.22
CA ASP A 248 -51.07 20.92 -20.27
C ASP A 248 -50.08 21.50 -19.23
N SER A 249 -49.48 20.66 -18.38
CA SER A 249 -48.45 21.05 -17.43
C SER A 249 -47.47 19.91 -17.18
N LEU A 250 -46.19 20.26 -17.06
CA LEU A 250 -45.07 19.35 -16.79
C LEU A 250 -45.29 18.46 -15.55
N VAL A 251 -45.94 18.98 -14.50
CA VAL A 251 -46.31 18.20 -13.30
C VAL A 251 -47.42 17.18 -13.61
N GLY A 252 -48.34 17.50 -14.52
CA GLY A 252 -49.34 16.58 -15.05
C GLY A 252 -48.70 15.45 -15.86
N THR A 253 -47.75 15.76 -16.73
CA THR A 253 -46.98 14.76 -17.52
C THR A 253 -46.23 13.80 -16.59
N TYR A 254 -45.50 14.33 -15.61
CA TYR A 254 -44.83 13.52 -14.58
C TYR A 254 -45.82 12.66 -13.77
N SER A 255 -46.99 13.20 -13.41
CA SER A 255 -48.03 12.42 -12.71
C SER A 255 -48.58 11.28 -13.57
N LYS A 256 -48.73 11.48 -14.89
CA LYS A 256 -49.14 10.43 -15.83
C LYS A 256 -48.06 9.36 -16.00
N ILE A 257 -46.79 9.74 -16.16
CA ILE A 257 -45.65 8.82 -16.27
C ILE A 257 -45.50 7.98 -14.99
N MET A 258 -45.67 8.60 -13.81
CA MET A 258 -45.58 7.88 -12.53
C MET A 258 -46.73 6.90 -12.29
N ASP A 259 -47.90 7.13 -12.90
CA ASP A 259 -49.08 6.25 -12.85
C ASP A 259 -49.33 5.51 -14.19
N HIS A 260 -48.25 5.20 -14.93
CA HIS A 260 -48.30 4.64 -16.29
C HIS A 260 -49.25 3.44 -16.48
N LYS A 261 -49.40 2.62 -15.44
CA LYS A 261 -50.25 1.42 -15.42
C LYS A 261 -51.75 1.71 -15.56
N ASN A 262 -52.17 2.94 -15.24
CA ASN A 262 -53.56 3.40 -15.32
C ASN A 262 -53.72 4.54 -16.36
N SER A 263 -52.66 5.33 -16.59
CA SER A 263 -52.69 6.48 -17.50
C SER A 263 -52.48 6.11 -18.98
N LEU A 264 -51.71 5.06 -19.29
CA LEU A 264 -51.46 4.61 -20.66
C LEU A 264 -52.75 4.04 -21.28
N ASN A 265 -53.32 4.79 -22.22
CA ASN A 265 -54.52 4.41 -22.97
C ASN A 265 -54.28 4.64 -24.46
N PHE A 266 -54.81 3.76 -25.31
CA PHE A 266 -54.78 3.93 -26.77
C PHE A 266 -56.14 4.46 -27.22
N PRO A 267 -56.21 5.48 -28.10
CA PRO A 267 -57.47 5.90 -28.70
C PRO A 267 -58.13 4.76 -29.50
N ASP A 268 -59.46 4.74 -29.53
CA ASP A 268 -60.27 3.73 -30.24
C ASP A 268 -60.41 4.05 -31.75
N ASP A 269 -60.14 5.28 -32.14
CA ASP A 269 -60.20 5.83 -33.50
C ASP A 269 -58.91 5.63 -34.32
N VAL A 270 -57.84 5.11 -33.71
CA VAL A 270 -56.53 4.91 -34.35
C VAL A 270 -56.25 3.40 -34.58
N GLU A 271 -56.11 3.00 -35.85
CA GLU A 271 -55.87 1.60 -36.25
C GLU A 271 -54.41 1.13 -36.01
N ILE A 272 -54.08 0.82 -34.76
CA ILE A 272 -52.78 0.26 -34.37
C ILE A 272 -52.87 -1.28 -34.24
N SER A 273 -51.95 -2.03 -34.87
CA SER A 273 -51.99 -3.50 -34.80
C SER A 273 -51.75 -4.05 -33.39
N LYS A 274 -52.15 -5.30 -33.20
CA LYS A 274 -51.94 -6.02 -31.92
C LYS A 274 -50.46 -6.11 -31.55
N ASP A 275 -49.57 -6.32 -32.52
CA ASP A 275 -48.13 -6.46 -32.27
C ASP A 275 -47.47 -5.11 -31.95
N ALA A 276 -47.99 -4.01 -32.51
CA ALA A 276 -47.60 -2.65 -32.15
C ALA A 276 -48.11 -2.25 -30.75
N LYS A 277 -49.39 -2.44 -30.44
CA LYS A 277 -49.89 -2.23 -29.05
C LYS A 277 -49.13 -3.12 -28.04
N ASN A 278 -48.72 -4.33 -28.43
CA ASN A 278 -47.92 -5.21 -27.57
C ASN A 278 -46.49 -4.71 -27.34
N ILE A 279 -45.75 -4.22 -28.35
CA ILE A 279 -44.38 -3.72 -28.14
C ILE A 279 -44.37 -2.45 -27.28
N ILE A 280 -45.33 -1.55 -27.51
CA ILE A 280 -45.48 -0.31 -26.73
C ILE A 280 -45.69 -0.66 -25.25
N CYS A 281 -46.63 -1.53 -24.91
CA CYS A 281 -46.85 -1.96 -23.53
C CYS A 281 -45.70 -2.79 -22.92
N ALA A 282 -44.82 -3.37 -23.74
CA ALA A 282 -43.64 -4.09 -23.27
C ALA A 282 -42.47 -3.15 -22.93
N PHE A 283 -42.44 -1.94 -23.52
CA PHE A 283 -41.51 -0.86 -23.17
C PHE A 283 -42.09 0.07 -22.08
N LEU A 284 -43.36 0.45 -22.17
CA LEU A 284 -44.06 1.32 -21.22
C LEU A 284 -44.55 0.54 -20.00
N THR A 285 -43.59 0.02 -19.24
CA THR A 285 -43.79 -0.73 -17.99
C THR A 285 -42.63 -0.48 -17.01
N ASP A 286 -42.71 -1.04 -15.80
CA ASP A 286 -41.65 -0.90 -14.78
C ASP A 286 -40.34 -1.58 -15.23
N ARG A 287 -39.21 -0.95 -14.89
CA ARG A 287 -37.84 -1.34 -15.30
C ARG A 287 -37.51 -2.81 -15.06
N GLU A 288 -38.07 -3.46 -14.03
CA GLU A 288 -37.79 -4.84 -13.67
C GLU A 288 -38.31 -5.86 -14.69
N VAL A 289 -39.36 -5.50 -15.45
CA VAL A 289 -40.06 -6.35 -16.41
C VAL A 289 -40.08 -5.78 -17.84
N ARG A 290 -39.37 -4.67 -18.06
CA ARG A 290 -39.32 -3.96 -19.35
C ARG A 290 -38.54 -4.75 -20.41
N LEU A 291 -39.04 -4.75 -21.63
CA LEU A 291 -38.37 -5.32 -22.80
C LEU A 291 -37.04 -4.61 -23.06
N GLY A 292 -35.97 -5.37 -23.30
CA GLY A 292 -34.61 -4.88 -23.49
C GLY A 292 -33.74 -4.93 -22.23
N ARG A 293 -34.33 -5.23 -21.05
CA ARG A 293 -33.58 -5.44 -19.80
C ARG A 293 -32.59 -6.59 -19.90
N ASN A 294 -32.92 -7.66 -20.65
CA ASN A 294 -32.04 -8.81 -20.85
C ASN A 294 -31.10 -8.62 -22.06
N GLY A 295 -30.97 -7.39 -22.57
CA GLY A 295 -30.23 -7.03 -23.78
C GLY A 295 -31.12 -6.91 -25.01
N VAL A 296 -30.62 -6.20 -26.03
CA VAL A 296 -31.34 -5.84 -27.27
C VAL A 296 -31.98 -7.03 -28.01
N GLU A 297 -31.44 -8.23 -27.82
CA GLU A 297 -31.80 -9.42 -28.57
C GLU A 297 -33.26 -9.87 -28.34
N GLU A 298 -33.88 -9.53 -27.20
CA GLU A 298 -35.31 -9.76 -27.01
C GLU A 298 -36.19 -8.72 -27.74
N ILE A 299 -35.67 -7.50 -27.95
CA ILE A 299 -36.32 -6.47 -28.80
C ILE A 299 -36.28 -6.93 -30.26
N LYS A 300 -35.10 -7.31 -30.79
CA LYS A 300 -34.93 -7.70 -32.21
C LYS A 300 -35.80 -8.90 -32.62
N ARG A 301 -36.19 -9.76 -31.66
CA ARG A 301 -37.09 -10.90 -31.87
C ARG A 301 -38.58 -10.58 -31.72
N HIS A 302 -38.96 -9.35 -31.38
CA HIS A 302 -40.36 -9.01 -31.14
C HIS A 302 -41.21 -9.08 -32.44
N PRO A 303 -42.41 -9.69 -32.46
CA PRO A 303 -43.22 -9.88 -33.66
C PRO A 303 -43.49 -8.61 -34.48
N PHE A 304 -43.57 -7.45 -33.82
CA PHE A 304 -43.70 -6.13 -34.44
C PHE A 304 -42.71 -5.91 -35.61
N PHE A 305 -41.42 -6.23 -35.43
CA PHE A 305 -40.37 -6.00 -36.44
C PHE A 305 -40.40 -6.99 -37.62
N LYS A 306 -41.27 -8.01 -37.58
CA LYS A 306 -41.38 -8.99 -38.66
C LYS A 306 -41.87 -8.32 -39.95
N ASN A 307 -40.98 -8.24 -40.93
CA ASN A 307 -41.21 -7.61 -42.22
C ASN A 307 -40.57 -8.45 -43.36
N ASP A 308 -40.72 -8.00 -44.59
CA ASP A 308 -40.24 -8.65 -45.83
C ASP A 308 -39.20 -7.82 -46.61
N GLN A 309 -38.75 -6.69 -46.06
CA GLN A 309 -37.87 -5.72 -46.73
C GLN A 309 -36.42 -5.73 -46.23
N TRP A 310 -36.22 -5.89 -44.91
CA TRP A 310 -34.92 -5.72 -44.25
C TRP A 310 -34.73 -6.67 -43.07
N THR A 311 -33.47 -6.94 -42.72
CA THR A 311 -33.05 -7.53 -41.43
C THR A 311 -32.27 -6.49 -40.62
N PHE A 312 -32.12 -6.71 -39.30
CA PHE A 312 -31.34 -5.79 -38.45
C PHE A 312 -29.88 -5.62 -38.91
N ASP A 313 -29.31 -6.63 -39.59
CA ASP A 313 -27.96 -6.57 -40.16
C ASP A 313 -27.87 -5.82 -41.50
N THR A 314 -29.01 -5.58 -42.17
CA THR A 314 -29.07 -5.07 -43.57
C THR A 314 -29.91 -3.80 -43.73
N ILE A 315 -30.66 -3.38 -42.71
CA ILE A 315 -31.60 -2.26 -42.78
C ILE A 315 -30.99 -0.97 -43.35
N ARG A 316 -29.74 -0.66 -42.99
CA ARG A 316 -29.03 0.55 -43.48
C ARG A 316 -28.51 0.46 -44.92
N ASP A 317 -28.58 -0.72 -45.54
CA ASP A 317 -28.30 -0.93 -46.98
C ASP A 317 -29.61 -0.94 -47.82
N THR A 318 -30.77 -0.89 -47.18
CA THR A 318 -32.08 -0.82 -47.85
C THR A 318 -32.54 0.61 -48.06
N VAL A 319 -33.51 0.85 -48.97
CA VAL A 319 -34.02 2.22 -49.20
C VAL A 319 -34.93 2.65 -48.05
N ALA A 320 -34.58 3.76 -47.40
CA ALA A 320 -35.37 4.34 -46.31
C ALA A 320 -36.79 4.78 -46.74
N PRO A 321 -37.75 4.89 -45.81
CA PRO A 321 -39.14 5.25 -46.11
C PRO A 321 -39.31 6.62 -46.78
N VAL A 322 -38.56 7.62 -46.31
CA VAL A 322 -38.51 8.98 -46.85
C VAL A 322 -37.06 9.31 -47.20
N VAL A 323 -36.78 9.48 -48.49
CA VAL A 323 -35.47 9.96 -48.98
C VAL A 323 -35.62 11.45 -49.30
N PRO A 324 -34.83 12.36 -48.69
CA PRO A 324 -35.02 13.79 -48.88
C PRO A 324 -34.62 14.27 -50.29
N GLU A 325 -35.49 15.04 -50.94
CA GLU A 325 -35.20 15.68 -52.22
C GLU A 325 -34.43 16.99 -52.00
N LEU A 326 -33.10 16.96 -52.16
CA LEU A 326 -32.21 18.09 -51.87
C LEU A 326 -31.77 18.81 -53.14
N SER A 327 -31.94 20.14 -53.19
CA SER A 327 -31.56 20.97 -54.33
C SER A 327 -30.06 21.31 -54.39
N SER A 328 -29.36 21.26 -53.24
CA SER A 328 -27.95 21.61 -53.12
C SER A 328 -27.29 20.97 -51.89
N ASP A 329 -25.97 21.16 -51.72
CA ASP A 329 -25.23 20.71 -50.54
C ASP A 329 -25.45 21.60 -49.29
N ILE A 330 -26.18 22.70 -49.43
CA ILE A 330 -26.57 23.63 -48.36
C ILE A 330 -28.10 23.78 -48.26
N ASP A 331 -28.86 22.81 -48.77
CA ASP A 331 -30.32 22.85 -48.69
C ASP A 331 -30.80 22.63 -47.25
N THR A 332 -31.61 23.55 -46.75
CA THR A 332 -32.21 23.52 -45.41
C THR A 332 -33.73 23.47 -45.47
N SER A 333 -34.34 22.92 -46.53
CA SER A 333 -35.80 22.80 -46.67
C SER A 333 -36.46 22.07 -45.49
N ASN A 334 -35.73 21.12 -44.88
CA ASN A 334 -36.21 20.24 -43.82
C ASN A 334 -35.88 20.79 -42.40
N PHE A 335 -35.76 22.11 -42.27
CA PHE A 335 -35.41 22.82 -41.05
C PHE A 335 -36.15 24.17 -40.97
N ASP A 336 -36.87 24.40 -39.87
CA ASP A 336 -37.65 25.62 -39.61
C ASP A 336 -36.82 26.92 -39.60
N GLU A 337 -37.51 28.06 -39.56
CA GLU A 337 -36.89 29.38 -39.34
C GLU A 337 -36.81 29.70 -37.84
N ILE A 338 -35.67 30.26 -37.41
CA ILE A 338 -35.31 30.46 -35.99
C ILE A 338 -34.89 31.91 -35.76
N GLU A 339 -35.44 32.57 -34.73
CA GLU A 339 -35.19 33.98 -34.43
C GLU A 339 -33.86 34.25 -33.69
N ASP A 340 -33.21 35.36 -34.04
CA ASP A 340 -31.78 35.65 -33.78
C ASP A 340 -31.54 36.40 -32.43
N ASP A 341 -31.83 35.74 -31.31
CA ASP A 341 -31.61 36.30 -29.94
C ASP A 341 -30.16 36.10 -29.43
N LYS A 342 -29.62 37.01 -28.57
CA LYS A 342 -28.17 37.11 -28.23
C LYS A 342 -27.85 37.12 -26.71
N ALA A 343 -26.78 36.41 -26.29
CA ALA A 343 -26.30 36.32 -24.90
C ALA A 343 -24.75 36.25 -24.77
N PHE A 344 -24.19 36.59 -23.60
CA PHE A 344 -22.77 37.01 -23.40
C PHE A 344 -22.43 37.08 -21.87
N VAL A 345 -21.29 36.65 -21.28
CA VAL A 345 -20.08 35.82 -21.60
C VAL A 345 -19.50 35.23 -20.28
N GLY A 346 -18.62 34.21 -20.30
CA GLY A 346 -18.10 33.55 -19.07
C GLY A 346 -16.74 32.82 -19.19
N ASN A 347 -16.10 32.60 -18.02
CA ASN A 347 -14.70 32.19 -17.76
C ASN A 347 -14.21 30.89 -18.47
N GLN A 348 -12.89 30.69 -18.58
CA GLN A 348 -12.31 29.66 -19.47
C GLN A 348 -11.94 28.31 -18.83
N LEU A 349 -11.58 28.25 -17.53
CA LEU A 349 -11.00 27.03 -16.92
C LEU A 349 -11.73 25.69 -17.18
N PRO A 350 -13.09 25.57 -17.14
CA PRO A 350 -13.77 24.28 -17.33
C PRO A 350 -13.58 23.65 -18.72
N PHE A 351 -13.09 24.42 -19.70
CA PHE A 351 -13.08 24.06 -21.12
C PHE A 351 -11.69 23.65 -21.64
N VAL A 352 -10.69 23.61 -20.76
CA VAL A 352 -9.31 23.27 -21.11
C VAL A 352 -9.20 21.80 -21.53
N GLY A 353 -8.80 21.56 -22.78
CA GLY A 353 -8.68 20.22 -23.38
C GLY A 353 -9.85 19.81 -24.28
N PHE A 354 -10.87 20.65 -24.44
CA PHE A 354 -12.01 20.39 -25.32
C PHE A 354 -11.62 20.25 -26.81
N THR A 355 -10.63 21.04 -27.25
CA THR A 355 -10.19 21.12 -28.65
C THR A 355 -9.72 19.77 -29.20
N TYR A 356 -10.26 19.35 -30.34
CA TYR A 356 -10.02 18.06 -30.99
C TYR A 356 -9.94 18.22 -32.52
N PHE A 357 -9.00 17.53 -33.16
CA PHE A 357 -8.90 17.45 -34.62
C PHE A 357 -8.70 15.99 -35.04
N LYS A 358 -9.48 15.54 -36.02
CA LYS A 358 -9.41 14.18 -36.55
C LYS A 358 -8.25 14.05 -37.55
N GLU A 359 -7.25 13.22 -37.27
CA GLU A 359 -6.00 13.05 -38.05
C GLU A 359 -6.16 12.42 -39.46
N ASP A 360 -7.38 12.34 -40.00
CA ASP A 360 -7.67 11.72 -41.31
C ASP A 360 -8.23 12.73 -42.33
N GLN A 361 -7.32 13.60 -42.77
CA GLN A 361 -7.24 14.08 -44.16
C GLN A 361 -5.76 14.37 -44.49
N ASP A 362 -5.40 14.25 -45.77
CA ASP A 362 -4.06 14.56 -46.33
C ASP A 362 -2.85 13.72 -45.86
N LYS A 363 -3.06 12.44 -45.49
CA LYS A 363 -1.99 11.44 -45.30
C LYS A 363 -1.06 11.22 -46.53
N GLN A 364 -1.34 11.80 -47.70
CA GLN A 364 -0.51 11.65 -48.90
C GLN A 364 0.71 12.59 -48.99
N HIS A 365 0.77 13.72 -48.26
CA HIS A 365 1.78 14.74 -48.52
C HIS A 365 2.98 14.78 -47.54
N TYR A 366 2.91 14.10 -46.39
CA TYR A 366 3.96 14.13 -45.36
C TYR A 366 4.80 12.84 -45.24
N LEU A 367 4.41 11.75 -45.90
CA LEU A 367 4.94 10.40 -45.65
C LEU A 367 6.34 10.08 -46.24
N GLN A 368 7.14 11.08 -46.62
CA GLN A 368 8.44 10.89 -47.28
C GLN A 368 9.67 11.32 -46.44
N LEU A 369 9.51 11.65 -45.16
CA LEU A 369 10.61 12.18 -44.32
C LEU A 369 10.84 11.52 -42.94
N CYS A 370 10.01 10.58 -42.49
CA CYS A 370 10.22 9.92 -41.19
C CYS A 370 9.83 8.42 -41.17
N SER A 371 10.47 7.62 -42.03
CA SER A 371 10.28 6.17 -42.06
C SER A 371 11.18 5.44 -41.04
N CYS A 372 10.99 5.70 -39.74
CA CYS A 372 11.57 4.91 -38.65
C CYS A 372 10.82 5.16 -37.31
N PHE A 373 10.80 4.17 -36.41
CA PHE A 373 10.09 4.17 -35.11
C PHE A 373 8.55 4.20 -35.15
N SER A 374 7.93 3.02 -35.36
CA SER A 374 6.47 2.85 -35.20
C SER A 374 6.07 1.46 -34.64
N SER A 375 6.49 1.12 -33.41
CA SER A 375 5.92 0.01 -32.62
C SER A 375 6.45 -0.01 -31.17
N ALA A 376 5.72 0.59 -30.21
CA ALA A 376 5.79 0.32 -28.74
C ALA A 376 5.06 1.37 -27.84
N TRP A 377 4.40 2.39 -28.40
CA TRP A 377 3.92 3.54 -27.61
C TRP A 377 2.41 3.59 -27.44
N SER A 378 1.94 3.13 -26.27
CA SER A 378 0.62 3.45 -25.71
C SER A 378 0.65 3.56 -24.17
N SER A 379 1.55 2.85 -23.49
CA SER A 379 1.60 2.78 -22.02
C SER A 379 2.49 3.85 -21.36
N GLN A 380 3.39 4.51 -22.11
CA GLN A 380 4.37 5.45 -21.55
C GLN A 380 3.87 6.90 -21.48
N PHE A 381 2.80 7.26 -22.19
CA PHE A 381 2.33 8.64 -22.31
C PHE A 381 1.89 9.24 -20.96
N VAL A 382 1.13 8.48 -20.16
CA VAL A 382 0.63 8.93 -18.83
C VAL A 382 1.79 9.15 -17.83
N VAL A 383 2.81 8.30 -17.86
CA VAL A 383 4.00 8.42 -17.00
C VAL A 383 4.84 9.63 -17.38
N LEU A 384 4.98 9.90 -18.68
CA LEU A 384 5.67 11.09 -19.19
C LEU A 384 4.90 12.38 -18.92
N GLN A 385 3.57 12.37 -19.02
CA GLN A 385 2.72 13.52 -18.72
C GLN A 385 2.82 13.93 -17.24
N LYS A 386 2.89 12.97 -16.31
CA LYS A 386 3.14 13.26 -14.89
C LYS A 386 4.55 13.81 -14.66
N LYS A 387 5.59 13.15 -15.18
CA LYS A 387 6.98 13.63 -15.10
C LYS A 387 7.20 15.00 -15.73
N LEU A 388 6.46 15.34 -16.80
CA LEU A 388 6.47 16.69 -17.40
C LEU A 388 5.88 17.72 -16.44
N CYS A 389 4.74 17.44 -15.81
CA CYS A 389 4.15 18.34 -14.81
C CYS A 389 5.10 18.59 -13.62
N ASP A 390 5.68 17.53 -13.06
CA ASP A 390 6.62 17.63 -11.93
C ASP A 390 7.90 18.41 -12.32
N LEU A 391 8.41 18.22 -13.55
CA LEU A 391 9.54 18.98 -14.09
C LEU A 391 9.19 20.43 -14.43
N GLU A 392 7.98 20.73 -14.90
CA GLU A 392 7.51 22.10 -15.14
C GLU A 392 7.33 22.87 -13.84
N VAL A 393 6.82 22.24 -12.77
CA VAL A 393 6.74 22.84 -11.43
C VAL A 393 8.14 23.12 -10.88
N GLN A 394 9.06 22.14 -10.92
CA GLN A 394 10.45 22.36 -10.50
C GLN A 394 11.15 23.45 -11.33
N MET A 395 10.93 23.49 -12.65
CA MET A 395 11.55 24.48 -13.53
C MET A 395 10.94 25.88 -13.33
N ASN A 396 9.63 26.00 -13.14
CA ASN A 396 8.98 27.27 -12.84
C ASN A 396 9.46 27.84 -11.50
N ASN A 397 9.58 27.02 -10.44
CA ASN A 397 10.09 27.49 -9.15
C ASN A 397 11.53 28.03 -9.26
N ASN A 398 12.43 27.30 -9.95
CA ASN A 398 13.80 27.79 -10.21
C ASN A 398 13.82 29.08 -11.06
N LYS A 399 12.98 29.12 -12.10
CA LYS A 399 12.91 30.27 -13.02
C LYS A 399 12.31 31.50 -12.35
N GLN A 400 11.36 31.33 -11.43
CA GLN A 400 10.74 32.40 -10.67
C GLN A 400 11.71 33.01 -9.65
N VAL A 401 12.48 32.18 -8.92
CA VAL A 401 13.55 32.67 -8.02
C VAL A 401 14.64 33.40 -8.82
N LYS A 402 15.00 32.89 -10.01
CA LYS A 402 15.98 33.55 -10.90
C LYS A 402 15.47 34.88 -11.47
N ASP A 403 14.27 34.91 -12.04
CA ASP A 403 13.67 36.10 -12.64
C ASP A 403 13.53 37.22 -11.57
N ASP A 404 13.15 36.87 -10.33
CA ASP A 404 13.02 37.83 -9.22
C ASP A 404 14.38 38.38 -8.74
N LEU A 405 15.45 37.57 -8.81
CA LEU A 405 16.84 37.99 -8.59
C LEU A 405 17.32 38.98 -9.67
N GLU A 406 17.04 38.71 -10.95
CA GLU A 406 17.38 39.62 -12.06
C GLU A 406 16.59 40.94 -11.98
N LEU A 407 15.31 40.89 -11.58
CA LEU A 407 14.46 42.08 -11.44
C LEU A 407 14.91 42.97 -10.26
N LYS A 408 15.28 42.37 -9.12
CA LYS A 408 15.92 43.07 -7.99
C LYS A 408 17.28 43.66 -8.38
N TYR A 409 18.09 42.94 -9.16
CA TYR A 409 19.39 43.42 -9.68
C TYR A 409 19.24 44.64 -10.61
N SER A 410 18.24 44.65 -11.49
CA SER A 410 17.96 45.80 -12.38
C SER A 410 17.54 47.05 -11.60
N SER A 411 16.69 46.88 -10.57
CA SER A 411 16.22 47.97 -9.72
C SER A 411 17.35 48.59 -8.89
N ARG A 412 18.24 47.75 -8.34
CA ARG A 412 19.49 48.19 -7.68
C ARG A 412 20.34 49.05 -8.63
N LYS A 413 20.57 48.60 -9.86
CA LYS A 413 21.45 49.29 -10.82
C LYS A 413 20.98 50.71 -11.14
N ASN A 414 19.67 50.92 -11.20
CA ASN A 414 19.07 52.25 -11.39
C ASN A 414 19.22 53.13 -10.13
N LEU A 415 19.08 52.56 -8.93
CA LEU A 415 19.35 53.26 -7.66
C LEU A 415 20.82 53.67 -7.54
N GLU A 416 21.78 52.79 -7.84
CA GLU A 416 23.22 53.09 -7.83
C GLU A 416 23.59 54.21 -8.82
N LEU A 417 22.91 54.29 -9.98
CA LEU A 417 23.11 55.37 -10.95
C LEU A 417 22.58 56.72 -10.45
N SER A 418 21.35 56.75 -9.91
CA SER A 418 20.77 57.97 -9.32
C SER A 418 21.56 58.47 -8.11
N LEU A 419 22.03 57.56 -7.25
CA LEU A 419 22.82 57.90 -6.06
C LEU A 419 24.18 58.52 -6.48
N ARG A 420 24.86 57.92 -7.46
CA ARG A 420 26.09 58.49 -8.07
C ARG A 420 25.87 59.83 -8.76
N GLN A 421 24.67 60.12 -9.27
CA GLN A 421 24.36 61.43 -9.83
C GLN A 421 24.17 62.47 -8.72
N LEU A 422 23.38 62.16 -7.69
CA LEU A 422 23.18 63.02 -6.51
C LEU A 422 24.50 63.31 -5.77
N GLU A 423 25.42 62.36 -5.70
CA GLU A 423 26.77 62.58 -5.12
C GLU A 423 27.60 63.59 -5.91
N ARG A 424 27.49 63.63 -7.25
CA ARG A 424 28.16 64.66 -8.08
C ARG A 424 27.51 66.03 -7.91
N GLU A 425 26.18 66.08 -7.87
CA GLU A 425 25.42 67.32 -7.66
C GLU A 425 25.71 67.90 -6.28
N LYS A 426 25.79 67.06 -5.23
CA LYS A 426 26.28 67.42 -3.90
C LYS A 426 27.69 68.02 -3.96
N ALA A 427 28.65 67.37 -4.63
CA ALA A 427 30.03 67.85 -4.69
C ALA A 427 30.13 69.22 -5.40
N LEU A 428 29.37 69.43 -6.49
CA LEU A 428 29.27 70.71 -7.19
C LEU A 428 28.64 71.81 -6.32
N LEU A 429 27.62 71.48 -5.52
CA LEU A 429 26.99 72.41 -4.58
C LEU A 429 27.88 72.71 -3.36
N GLN A 430 28.64 71.74 -2.84
CA GLN A 430 29.67 71.97 -1.82
C GLN A 430 30.72 72.96 -2.32
N HIS A 431 31.27 72.77 -3.52
CA HIS A 431 32.24 73.70 -4.10
C HIS A 431 31.67 75.12 -4.26
N LYS A 432 30.46 75.26 -4.85
CA LYS A 432 29.78 76.55 -5.01
C LYS A 432 29.48 77.23 -3.67
N SER A 433 29.05 76.47 -2.67
CA SER A 433 28.78 76.97 -1.32
C SER A 433 30.06 77.52 -0.67
N MET A 434 31.17 76.76 -0.71
CA MET A 434 32.47 77.16 -0.16
C MET A 434 33.05 78.39 -0.89
N GLU A 435 32.89 78.48 -2.20
CA GLU A 435 33.28 79.66 -2.98
C GLU A 435 32.42 80.90 -2.64
N SER A 436 31.12 80.71 -2.39
CA SER A 436 30.22 81.79 -1.94
C SER A 436 30.56 82.30 -0.54
N HIS A 437 30.95 81.41 0.37
CA HIS A 437 31.38 81.74 1.72
C HIS A 437 32.64 82.60 1.72
N ARG A 438 33.65 82.21 0.93
CA ARG A 438 34.89 82.99 0.78
C ARG A 438 34.65 84.36 0.15
N LYS A 439 33.66 84.50 -0.75
CA LYS A 439 33.23 85.81 -1.29
C LYS A 439 32.55 86.66 -0.22
N ALA A 440 31.66 86.09 0.60
CA ALA A 440 31.01 86.80 1.71
C ALA A 440 32.00 87.26 2.79
N GLU A 441 33.07 86.50 3.05
CA GLU A 441 34.16 86.91 3.95
C GLU A 441 34.98 88.07 3.39
N ASN A 442 35.41 87.99 2.11
CA ASN A 442 36.13 89.08 1.45
C ASN A 442 35.32 90.40 1.48
N GLU A 443 34.01 90.34 1.23
CA GLU A 443 33.12 91.52 1.29
C GLU A 443 32.99 92.06 2.73
N ALA A 444 32.89 91.17 3.72
CA ALA A 444 32.85 91.56 5.13
C ALA A 444 34.15 92.23 5.60
N ASP A 445 35.31 91.81 5.08
CA ASP A 445 36.60 92.44 5.38
C ASP A 445 36.80 93.77 4.65
N ARG A 446 36.36 93.91 3.39
CA ARG A 446 36.30 95.23 2.74
C ARG A 446 35.43 96.20 3.51
N LYS A 447 34.24 95.77 3.95
CA LYS A 447 33.39 96.55 4.85
C LYS A 447 34.15 96.96 6.11
N ARG A 448 34.85 96.03 6.77
CA ARG A 448 35.63 96.30 8.00
C ARG A 448 36.73 97.34 7.76
N CYS A 449 37.41 97.30 6.62
CA CYS A 449 38.38 98.31 6.21
C CYS A 449 37.72 99.70 6.02
N LEU A 450 36.58 99.77 5.34
CA LEU A 450 35.84 101.02 5.16
C LEU A 450 35.26 101.58 6.48
N GLU A 451 34.85 100.72 7.42
CA GLU A 451 34.44 101.15 8.78
C GLU A 451 35.62 101.79 9.53
N ASN A 452 36.82 101.20 9.43
CA ASN A 452 38.03 101.78 10.02
C ASN A 452 38.46 103.08 9.34
N GLU A 453 38.35 103.19 8.01
CA GLU A 453 38.65 104.40 7.24
C GLU A 453 37.67 105.54 7.57
N VAL A 454 36.36 105.26 7.62
CA VAL A 454 35.33 106.22 8.05
C VAL A 454 35.57 106.72 9.46
N ASN A 455 35.96 105.84 10.39
CA ASN A 455 36.30 106.24 11.76
C ASN A 455 37.58 107.11 11.79
N GLY A 456 38.64 106.72 11.07
CA GLY A 456 39.88 107.50 10.99
C GLY A 456 39.70 108.88 10.35
N LEU A 457 38.86 108.99 9.32
CA LEU A 457 38.49 110.29 8.72
C LEU A 457 37.65 111.15 9.66
N ARG A 458 36.74 110.55 10.44
CA ARG A 458 35.98 111.25 11.49
C ARG A 458 36.91 111.78 12.59
N ASP A 459 37.82 110.96 13.11
CA ASP A 459 38.75 111.35 14.17
C ASP A 459 39.69 112.48 13.71
N GLN A 460 40.20 112.42 12.46
CA GLN A 460 40.99 113.50 11.87
C GLN A 460 40.20 114.80 11.69
N LEU A 461 38.93 114.70 11.25
CA LEU A 461 38.04 115.84 11.10
C LEU A 461 37.74 116.51 12.45
N ASP A 462 37.54 115.73 13.50
CA ASP A 462 37.27 116.22 14.86
C ASP A 462 38.53 116.74 15.58
N GLU A 463 39.71 116.17 15.33
CA GLU A 463 40.99 116.77 15.72
C GLU A 463 41.20 118.15 15.08
N LEU A 464 40.95 118.28 13.77
CA LEU A 464 41.09 119.56 13.06
C LEU A 464 40.06 120.60 13.51
N LYS A 465 38.84 120.17 13.88
CA LYS A 465 37.82 121.03 14.51
C LYS A 465 38.24 121.48 15.91
N LYS A 466 38.93 120.64 16.70
CA LYS A 466 39.44 120.99 18.04
C LYS A 466 40.68 121.90 18.00
N LYS A 467 41.56 121.75 17.00
CA LYS A 467 42.88 122.42 16.94
C LYS A 467 42.87 123.84 16.35
N ASN A 468 41.74 124.37 15.87
CA ASN A 468 41.70 125.65 15.14
C ASN A 468 40.52 126.54 15.49
N GLN A 469 40.81 127.82 15.81
CA GLN A 469 39.80 128.89 15.94
C GLN A 469 40.12 130.14 15.09
N ASN A 470 41.25 130.23 14.36
CA ASN A 470 41.73 131.48 13.77
C ASN A 470 42.53 131.31 12.44
N SER A 471 42.02 130.56 11.45
CA SER A 471 42.60 130.55 10.10
C SER A 471 41.64 130.13 8.99
N HIS A 472 41.59 130.91 7.91
CA HIS A 472 40.75 130.68 6.72
C HIS A 472 41.21 129.46 5.89
N PHE A 473 42.53 129.23 5.81
CA PHE A 473 43.14 128.10 5.06
C PHE A 473 42.78 126.73 5.65
N SER A 474 42.40 126.67 6.93
CA SER A 474 41.94 125.43 7.56
C SER A 474 40.50 125.06 7.18
N ASN A 475 39.69 126.05 6.77
CA ASN A 475 38.26 125.85 6.51
C ASN A 475 38.04 125.02 5.23
N GLU A 476 38.82 125.29 4.18
CA GLU A 476 38.82 124.50 2.93
C GLU A 476 39.24 123.04 3.18
N LYS A 477 40.24 122.81 4.04
CA LYS A 477 40.64 121.45 4.45
C LYS A 477 39.55 120.73 5.24
N ASN A 478 38.78 121.45 6.06
CA ASN A 478 37.65 120.88 6.79
C ASN A 478 36.53 120.44 5.83
N ILE A 479 36.20 121.28 4.83
CA ILE A 479 35.24 120.97 3.76
C ILE A 479 35.71 119.77 2.93
N HIS A 480 37.01 119.70 2.59
CA HIS A 480 37.58 118.59 1.83
C HIS A 480 37.49 117.25 2.58
N LEU A 481 37.91 117.22 3.86
CA LEU A 481 37.81 116.02 4.70
C LEU A 481 36.36 115.63 4.96
N GLN A 482 35.44 116.59 5.14
CA GLN A 482 34.03 116.30 5.32
C GLN A 482 33.43 115.68 4.06
N LYS A 483 33.80 116.14 2.86
CA LYS A 483 33.41 115.51 1.58
C LYS A 483 33.96 114.08 1.44
N GLN A 484 35.24 113.86 1.76
CA GLN A 484 35.86 112.53 1.75
C GLN A 484 35.18 111.56 2.74
N LEU A 485 34.86 112.03 3.95
CA LEU A 485 34.11 111.27 4.95
C LEU A 485 32.69 110.92 4.44
N GLU A 486 32.04 111.84 3.75
CA GLU A 486 30.68 111.65 3.22
C GLU A 486 30.67 110.65 2.04
N GLU A 487 31.66 110.73 1.14
CA GLU A 487 31.93 109.76 0.08
C GLU A 487 32.20 108.35 0.67
N ALA A 488 33.11 108.22 1.63
CA ALA A 488 33.40 106.97 2.32
C ALA A 488 32.15 106.39 3.02
N ASN A 489 31.30 107.23 3.61
CA ASN A 489 30.01 106.81 4.20
C ASN A 489 28.97 106.38 3.16
N THR A 490 29.06 106.80 1.89
CA THR A 490 28.20 106.24 0.81
C THR A 490 28.70 104.85 0.37
N LEU A 491 30.00 104.69 0.20
CA LEU A 491 30.63 103.40 -0.15
C LEU A 491 30.37 102.33 0.92
N LEU A 492 30.57 102.68 2.20
CA LEU A 492 30.33 101.79 3.34
C LEU A 492 28.86 101.30 3.42
N ARG A 493 27.89 102.15 3.06
CA ARG A 493 26.47 101.75 3.02
C ARG A 493 26.22 100.72 1.92
N ALA A 494 26.71 100.98 0.70
CA ALA A 494 26.58 100.06 -0.43
C ALA A 494 27.21 98.69 -0.14
N GLU A 495 28.43 98.66 0.42
CA GLU A 495 29.12 97.43 0.81
C GLU A 495 28.40 96.70 1.96
N SER A 496 27.80 97.42 2.92
CA SER A 496 26.99 96.80 3.99
C SER A 496 25.70 96.16 3.46
N GLU A 497 25.11 96.70 2.39
CA GLU A 497 23.98 96.08 1.68
C GLU A 497 24.42 94.91 0.78
N ALA A 498 25.63 94.93 0.22
CA ALA A 498 26.20 93.80 -0.52
C ALA A 498 26.48 92.62 0.42
N ALA A 499 27.22 92.87 1.51
CA ALA A 499 27.61 91.87 2.50
C ALA A 499 26.43 91.29 3.32
N THR A 500 25.26 91.93 3.33
CA THR A 500 24.02 91.35 3.90
C THR A 500 23.26 90.50 2.88
N ARG A 501 23.16 90.93 1.61
CA ARG A 501 22.59 90.12 0.51
C ARG A 501 23.38 88.81 0.31
N LEU A 502 24.71 88.88 0.28
CA LEU A 502 25.58 87.70 0.15
C LEU A 502 25.41 86.70 1.31
N ARG A 503 25.35 87.17 2.56
CA ARG A 503 25.13 86.29 3.72
C ARG A 503 23.74 85.63 3.72
N LYS A 504 22.70 86.30 3.22
CA LYS A 504 21.39 85.66 3.03
C LYS A 504 21.47 84.53 2.00
N ALA A 505 22.07 84.80 0.83
CA ALA A 505 22.26 83.77 -0.20
C ALA A 505 23.09 82.57 0.29
N GLN A 506 24.16 82.82 1.07
CA GLN A 506 24.96 81.78 1.73
C GLN A 506 24.12 80.90 2.67
N THR A 507 23.32 81.51 3.54
CA THR A 507 22.50 80.77 4.52
C THR A 507 21.38 79.95 3.87
N ASP A 508 20.79 80.42 2.77
CA ASP A 508 19.76 79.67 2.05
C ASP A 508 20.38 78.52 1.20
N GLY A 509 21.54 78.73 0.57
CA GLY A 509 22.29 77.67 -0.11
C GLY A 509 22.80 76.58 0.85
N SER A 510 23.18 76.94 2.07
CA SER A 510 23.62 76.00 3.10
C SER A 510 22.49 75.05 3.55
N LYS A 511 21.25 75.55 3.66
CA LYS A 511 20.06 74.72 3.97
C LYS A 511 19.78 73.69 2.87
N GLN A 512 19.82 74.12 1.60
CA GLN A 512 19.62 73.23 0.45
C GLN A 512 20.66 72.11 0.42
N LEU A 513 21.91 72.43 0.74
CA LEU A 513 22.97 71.42 0.83
C LEU A 513 22.69 70.41 1.96
N GLN A 514 22.35 70.86 3.17
CA GLN A 514 22.01 69.96 4.28
C GLN A 514 20.82 69.05 3.97
N GLN A 515 19.82 69.56 3.25
CA GLN A 515 18.65 68.79 2.84
C GLN A 515 19.00 67.68 1.82
N LEU A 516 19.90 67.96 0.87
CA LEU A 516 20.45 66.95 -0.04
C LEU A 516 21.34 65.93 0.68
N GLU A 517 22.12 66.35 1.68
CA GLU A 517 22.94 65.44 2.49
C GLU A 517 22.12 64.44 3.30
N ALA A 518 20.91 64.82 3.74
CA ALA A 518 19.97 63.91 4.39
C ALA A 518 19.42 62.87 3.39
N ILE A 519 18.96 63.31 2.21
CA ILE A 519 18.39 62.43 1.17
C ILE A 519 19.42 61.41 0.67
N VAL A 520 20.67 61.83 0.42
CA VAL A 520 21.74 60.91 -0.01
C VAL A 520 22.01 59.84 1.05
N ARG A 521 22.01 60.21 2.34
CA ARG A 521 22.23 59.28 3.45
C ARG A 521 21.10 58.25 3.56
N GLU A 522 19.85 58.70 3.49
CA GLU A 522 18.66 57.83 3.51
C GLU A 522 18.64 56.83 2.33
N LEU A 523 19.13 57.24 1.16
CA LEU A 523 19.29 56.37 -0.01
C LEU A 523 20.45 55.36 0.17
N GLN A 524 21.57 55.77 0.78
CA GLN A 524 22.69 54.86 1.09
C GLN A 524 22.27 53.79 2.11
N ASP A 525 21.54 54.15 3.16
CA ASP A 525 21.01 53.22 4.16
C ASP A 525 20.05 52.19 3.52
N LYS A 526 19.13 52.65 2.65
CA LYS A 526 18.22 51.77 1.89
C LYS A 526 18.97 50.80 0.98
N CYS A 527 20.04 51.23 0.31
CA CYS A 527 20.87 50.34 -0.50
C CYS A 527 21.57 49.27 0.37
N CYS A 528 22.07 49.64 1.55
CA CYS A 528 22.73 48.74 2.49
C CYS A 528 21.77 47.65 3.04
N VAL A 529 20.50 48.00 3.30
CA VAL A 529 19.45 47.04 3.70
C VAL A 529 19.12 46.08 2.55
N LEU A 530 18.96 46.57 1.32
CA LEU A 530 18.70 45.75 0.14
C LEU A 530 19.85 44.77 -0.15
N GLU A 531 21.11 45.18 0.05
CA GLU A 531 22.27 44.32 -0.17
C GLU A 531 22.36 43.18 0.86
N ARG A 532 21.96 43.42 2.12
CA ARG A 532 21.81 42.35 3.12
C ARG A 532 20.66 41.39 2.80
N SER A 533 19.51 41.92 2.35
CA SER A 533 18.37 41.09 1.94
C SER A 533 18.72 40.17 0.76
N LYS A 534 19.44 40.70 -0.24
CA LYS A 534 20.00 39.90 -1.36
C LYS A 534 20.89 38.75 -0.86
N LEU A 535 21.78 39.03 0.10
CA LEU A 535 22.75 38.04 0.60
C LEU A 535 22.10 36.89 1.40
N ASN A 536 20.94 37.13 2.01
CA ASN A 536 20.13 36.05 2.60
C ASN A 536 19.42 35.23 1.51
N LEU A 537 18.75 35.89 0.55
CA LEU A 537 18.05 35.21 -0.56
C LEU A 537 19.00 34.35 -1.40
N GLU A 538 20.25 34.77 -1.59
CA GLU A 538 21.28 33.96 -2.27
C GLU A 538 21.67 32.71 -1.47
N LYS A 539 21.69 32.76 -0.13
CA LYS A 539 21.90 31.56 0.71
C LYS A 539 20.70 30.61 0.65
N GLU A 540 19.49 31.15 0.75
CA GLU A 540 18.24 30.38 0.67
C GLU A 540 18.13 29.69 -0.69
N CYS A 541 18.46 30.37 -1.78
CA CYS A 541 18.51 29.80 -3.13
C CYS A 541 19.52 28.62 -3.23
N ILE A 542 20.72 28.76 -2.67
CA ILE A 542 21.72 27.68 -2.64
C ILE A 542 21.21 26.48 -1.82
N SER A 543 20.53 26.73 -0.70
CA SER A 543 19.97 25.65 0.13
C SER A 543 18.82 24.91 -0.56
N MET A 544 17.92 25.64 -1.22
CA MET A 544 16.85 25.07 -2.05
C MET A 544 17.42 24.23 -3.21
N GLN A 545 18.49 24.71 -3.84
CA GLN A 545 19.12 24.03 -4.97
C GLN A 545 19.81 22.71 -4.54
N ALA A 546 20.42 22.67 -3.36
CA ALA A 546 20.98 21.44 -2.80
C ALA A 546 19.90 20.40 -2.40
N ALA A 547 18.76 20.86 -1.86
CA ALA A 547 17.61 19.99 -1.60
C ALA A 547 17.06 19.38 -2.91
N LEU A 548 16.88 20.21 -3.94
CA LEU A 548 16.42 19.78 -5.27
C LEU A 548 17.35 18.75 -5.94
N GLU A 549 18.67 18.89 -5.79
CA GLU A 549 19.63 17.89 -6.27
C GLU A 549 19.60 16.58 -5.48
N THR A 550 19.08 16.59 -4.25
CA THR A 550 18.89 15.38 -3.43
C THR A 550 17.61 14.67 -3.87
N GLU A 551 16.50 15.40 -3.93
CA GLU A 551 15.19 14.92 -4.40
C GLU A 551 15.25 14.31 -5.81
N ARG A 552 16.05 14.90 -6.71
CA ARG A 552 16.27 14.38 -8.07
C ARG A 552 16.98 13.03 -8.10
N ARG A 553 17.84 12.72 -7.12
CA ARG A 553 18.48 11.41 -7.00
C ARG A 553 17.48 10.38 -6.48
N GLU A 554 16.75 10.71 -5.42
CA GLU A 554 15.76 9.80 -4.82
C GLU A 554 14.61 9.48 -5.81
N HIS A 555 14.07 10.47 -6.53
CA HIS A 555 13.11 10.25 -7.61
C HIS A 555 13.69 9.44 -8.79
N SER A 556 14.99 9.57 -9.11
CA SER A 556 15.60 8.73 -10.15
C SER A 556 15.65 7.25 -9.74
N GLN A 557 15.98 6.98 -8.49
CA GLN A 557 16.09 5.63 -7.92
C GLN A 557 14.70 4.99 -7.68
N GLY A 558 13.71 5.82 -7.32
CA GLY A 558 12.29 5.46 -7.36
C GLY A 558 11.79 5.11 -8.76
N SER A 559 12.27 5.82 -9.79
CA SER A 559 11.90 5.52 -11.18
C SER A 559 12.51 4.23 -11.72
N GLU A 560 13.69 3.82 -11.25
CA GLU A 560 14.30 2.52 -11.62
C GLU A 560 13.55 1.37 -10.93
N THR A 561 13.29 1.48 -9.62
CA THR A 561 12.52 0.47 -8.88
C THR A 561 11.08 0.31 -9.38
N ILE A 562 10.41 1.39 -9.81
CA ILE A 562 9.11 1.29 -10.51
C ILE A 562 9.25 0.54 -11.84
N SER A 563 10.32 0.76 -12.60
CA SER A 563 10.57 0.06 -13.87
C SER A 563 10.75 -1.45 -13.66
N ASP A 564 11.51 -1.85 -12.65
CA ASP A 564 11.71 -3.27 -12.29
C ASP A 564 10.42 -3.94 -11.80
N LEU A 565 9.60 -3.22 -11.02
CA LEU A 565 8.29 -3.70 -10.59
C LEU A 565 7.32 -3.85 -11.76
N MET A 566 7.29 -2.90 -12.71
CA MET A 566 6.50 -3.01 -13.94
C MET A 566 6.96 -4.21 -14.80
N GLY A 567 8.27 -4.45 -14.90
CA GLY A 567 8.82 -5.63 -15.57
C GLY A 567 8.35 -6.94 -14.92
N ARG A 568 8.41 -7.03 -13.58
CA ARG A 568 7.90 -8.19 -12.82
C ARG A 568 6.39 -8.39 -13.00
N ILE A 569 5.59 -7.32 -12.98
CA ILE A 569 4.15 -7.39 -13.22
C ILE A 569 3.86 -7.93 -14.63
N SER A 570 4.55 -7.43 -15.66
CA SER A 570 4.35 -7.90 -17.04
C SER A 570 4.67 -9.39 -17.20
N CYS A 571 5.68 -9.92 -16.50
CA CYS A 571 5.96 -11.37 -16.49
C CYS A 571 4.85 -12.17 -15.79
N LEU A 572 4.38 -11.71 -14.63
CA LEU A 572 3.30 -12.37 -13.89
C LEU A 572 1.95 -12.33 -14.63
N GLU A 573 1.67 -11.27 -15.39
CA GLU A 573 0.51 -11.20 -16.28
C GLU A 573 0.59 -12.22 -17.42
N GLU A 574 1.78 -12.43 -17.99
CA GLU A 574 2.02 -13.40 -19.06
C GLU A 574 1.91 -14.85 -18.54
N ASP A 575 2.50 -15.13 -17.37
CA ASP A 575 2.33 -16.40 -16.65
C ASP A 575 0.84 -16.65 -16.34
N ALA A 576 0.12 -15.64 -15.85
CA ALA A 576 -1.32 -15.74 -15.61
C ALA A 576 -2.12 -15.92 -16.91
N ARG A 577 -1.64 -15.41 -18.06
CA ARG A 577 -2.21 -15.68 -19.40
C ARG A 577 -2.03 -17.17 -19.77
N GLN A 578 -0.82 -17.71 -19.58
CA GLN A 578 -0.51 -19.11 -19.85
C GLN A 578 -1.29 -20.07 -18.94
N GLN A 579 -1.39 -19.79 -17.63
CA GLN A 579 -2.16 -20.59 -16.69
C GLN A 579 -3.67 -20.59 -17.02
N ARG A 580 -4.23 -19.47 -17.50
CA ARG A 580 -5.62 -19.41 -17.98
C ARG A 580 -5.83 -20.25 -19.25
N GLN A 581 -4.87 -20.29 -20.18
CA GLN A 581 -4.94 -21.23 -21.31
C GLN A 581 -4.81 -22.69 -20.88
N ALA A 582 -3.94 -23.00 -19.91
CA ALA A 582 -3.78 -24.36 -19.39
C ALA A 582 -5.05 -24.86 -18.68
N LEU A 583 -5.69 -24.00 -17.87
CA LEU A 583 -6.96 -24.29 -17.23
C LEU A 583 -8.06 -24.58 -18.25
N CYS A 584 -8.21 -23.73 -19.27
CA CYS A 584 -9.21 -23.92 -20.34
C CYS A 584 -9.02 -25.27 -21.07
N LYS A 585 -7.77 -25.66 -21.36
CA LYS A 585 -7.45 -26.99 -21.94
C LYS A 585 -7.89 -28.12 -20.99
N ALA A 586 -7.52 -28.06 -19.71
CA ALA A 586 -7.91 -29.05 -18.72
C ALA A 586 -9.44 -29.15 -18.52
N GLU A 587 -10.18 -28.05 -18.67
CA GLU A 587 -11.65 -28.06 -18.64
C GLU A 587 -12.25 -28.74 -19.88
N THR A 588 -11.67 -28.56 -21.06
CA THR A 588 -12.11 -29.29 -22.27
C THR A 588 -11.81 -30.79 -22.17
N GLU A 589 -10.63 -31.18 -21.66
CA GLU A 589 -10.29 -32.58 -21.40
C GLU A 589 -11.22 -33.22 -20.36
N LYS A 590 -11.52 -32.49 -19.27
CA LYS A 590 -12.50 -32.89 -18.26
C LYS A 590 -13.88 -33.14 -18.88
N ARG A 591 -14.38 -32.25 -19.75
CA ARG A 591 -15.67 -32.45 -20.45
C ARG A 591 -15.65 -33.72 -21.29
N GLN A 592 -14.61 -33.95 -22.10
CA GLN A 592 -14.48 -35.17 -22.92
C GLN A 592 -14.38 -36.45 -22.08
N LEU A 593 -13.70 -36.41 -20.93
CA LEU A 593 -13.62 -37.54 -20.00
C LEU A 593 -14.97 -37.81 -19.32
N GLN A 594 -15.73 -36.75 -19.01
CA GLN A 594 -17.05 -36.84 -18.41
C GLN A 594 -18.09 -37.39 -19.40
N GLU A 595 -18.03 -37.00 -20.68
CA GLU A 595 -18.82 -37.60 -21.77
C GLU A 595 -18.52 -39.12 -21.90
N LYS A 596 -17.23 -39.49 -22.03
CA LYS A 596 -16.78 -40.89 -22.07
C LYS A 596 -17.23 -41.70 -20.85
N LEU A 597 -17.25 -41.10 -19.67
CA LEU A 597 -17.76 -41.76 -18.46
C LEU A 597 -19.26 -42.07 -18.58
N THR A 598 -20.09 -41.11 -19.04
CA THR A 598 -21.52 -41.40 -19.26
C THR A 598 -21.77 -42.47 -20.32
N ASP A 599 -20.93 -42.59 -21.34
CA ASP A 599 -21.06 -43.64 -22.35
C ASP A 599 -20.65 -45.01 -21.81
N LEU A 600 -19.60 -45.09 -20.99
CA LEU A 600 -19.23 -46.32 -20.28
C LEU A 600 -20.28 -46.72 -19.23
N GLU A 601 -20.96 -45.76 -18.59
CA GLU A 601 -22.09 -46.03 -17.69
C GLU A 601 -23.32 -46.59 -18.43
N LYS A 602 -23.64 -46.04 -19.63
CA LYS A 602 -24.66 -46.61 -20.53
C LYS A 602 -24.29 -48.03 -20.96
N GLU A 603 -23.04 -48.25 -21.38
CA GLU A 603 -22.56 -49.57 -21.79
C GLU A 603 -22.58 -50.59 -20.64
N LYS A 604 -22.19 -50.17 -19.42
CA LYS A 604 -22.32 -50.98 -18.20
C LYS A 604 -23.79 -51.34 -17.94
N SER A 605 -24.70 -50.36 -17.98
CA SER A 605 -26.13 -50.60 -17.74
C SER A 605 -26.72 -51.57 -18.76
N ASN A 606 -26.37 -51.44 -20.03
CA ASN A 606 -26.77 -52.38 -21.09
C ASN A 606 -26.25 -53.82 -20.83
N LYS A 607 -24.99 -53.96 -20.39
CA LYS A 607 -24.41 -55.27 -19.99
C LYS A 607 -25.07 -55.82 -18.72
N GLU A 608 -25.46 -54.98 -17.77
CA GLU A 608 -26.15 -55.35 -16.54
C GLU A 608 -27.59 -55.83 -16.83
N ILE A 609 -28.26 -55.24 -17.82
CA ILE A 609 -29.57 -55.69 -18.35
C ILE A 609 -29.43 -57.03 -19.09
N ASP A 610 -28.44 -57.19 -19.97
CA ASP A 610 -28.16 -58.44 -20.69
C ASP A 610 -27.81 -59.60 -19.74
N LEU A 611 -26.97 -59.35 -18.73
CA LEU A 611 -26.68 -60.32 -17.67
C LEU A 611 -27.93 -60.66 -16.86
N THR A 612 -28.77 -59.68 -16.51
CA THR A 612 -30.04 -59.92 -15.79
C THR A 612 -31.02 -60.76 -16.62
N TYR A 613 -31.07 -60.53 -17.94
CA TYR A 613 -31.87 -61.35 -18.86
C TYR A 613 -31.34 -62.79 -18.94
N LYS A 614 -30.04 -62.98 -19.12
CA LYS A 614 -29.39 -64.31 -19.14
C LYS A 614 -29.57 -65.05 -17.81
N LEU A 615 -29.49 -64.35 -16.68
CA LEU A 615 -29.71 -64.93 -15.35
C LEU A 615 -31.16 -65.39 -15.18
N LYS A 616 -32.15 -64.65 -15.70
CA LYS A 616 -33.55 -65.12 -15.77
C LYS A 616 -33.74 -66.35 -16.66
N VAL A 617 -33.09 -66.41 -17.82
CA VAL A 617 -33.15 -67.60 -18.70
C VAL A 617 -32.56 -68.82 -17.97
N LEU A 618 -31.37 -68.68 -17.39
CA LEU A 618 -30.74 -69.73 -16.60
C LEU A 618 -31.56 -70.14 -15.36
N GLN A 619 -32.33 -69.22 -14.75
CA GLN A 619 -33.28 -69.56 -13.69
C GLN A 619 -34.47 -70.38 -14.22
N GLN A 620 -35.04 -70.05 -15.38
CA GLN A 620 -36.10 -70.87 -15.98
C GLN A 620 -35.59 -72.25 -16.40
N GLU A 621 -34.39 -72.34 -16.98
CA GLU A 621 -33.75 -73.61 -17.32
C GLU A 621 -33.48 -74.45 -16.05
N LEU A 622 -33.02 -73.81 -14.96
CA LEU A 622 -32.81 -74.48 -13.67
C LEU A 622 -34.12 -74.93 -13.02
N GLU A 623 -35.22 -74.16 -13.11
CA GLU A 623 -36.54 -74.58 -12.61
C GLU A 623 -37.12 -75.73 -13.46
N GLN A 624 -36.89 -75.71 -14.78
CA GLN A 624 -37.27 -76.78 -15.70
C GLN A 624 -36.48 -78.06 -15.44
N GLU A 625 -35.19 -77.97 -15.12
CA GLU A 625 -34.36 -79.13 -14.79
C GLU A 625 -34.52 -79.57 -13.32
N GLU A 626 -34.86 -78.67 -12.39
CA GLU A 626 -35.30 -79.08 -11.04
C GLU A 626 -36.62 -79.85 -11.08
N THR A 627 -37.54 -79.48 -11.99
CA THR A 627 -38.80 -80.22 -12.16
C THR A 627 -38.58 -81.55 -12.87
N SER A 628 -37.71 -81.61 -13.90
CA SER A 628 -37.29 -82.89 -14.50
C SER A 628 -36.61 -83.80 -13.45
N HIS A 629 -35.67 -83.25 -12.68
CA HIS A 629 -34.90 -84.00 -11.69
C HIS A 629 -35.75 -84.39 -10.47
N LYS A 630 -36.81 -83.63 -10.12
CA LYS A 630 -37.84 -84.07 -9.16
C LYS A 630 -38.60 -85.29 -9.69
N SER A 631 -39.01 -85.29 -10.96
CA SER A 631 -39.66 -86.46 -11.60
C SER A 631 -38.73 -87.69 -11.63
N THR A 632 -37.45 -87.54 -11.97
CA THR A 632 -36.48 -88.65 -11.98
C THR A 632 -36.15 -89.15 -10.58
N ARG A 633 -36.02 -88.24 -9.59
CA ARG A 633 -35.69 -88.57 -8.19
C ARG A 633 -36.81 -89.32 -7.46
N ALA A 634 -38.05 -89.26 -7.97
CA ALA A 634 -39.17 -90.07 -7.48
C ALA A 634 -39.05 -91.57 -7.87
N LEU A 635 -38.23 -91.93 -8.87
CA LEU A 635 -38.14 -93.28 -9.43
C LEU A 635 -36.91 -94.10 -8.97
N LEU A 636 -35.93 -93.48 -8.28
CA LEU A 636 -34.67 -94.14 -7.90
C LEU A 636 -34.42 -94.10 -6.39
N ALA A 637 -35.34 -94.70 -5.64
CA ALA A 637 -35.26 -94.89 -4.20
C ALA A 637 -35.09 -96.37 -3.80
N ASP A 638 -33.99 -97.00 -4.20
CA ASP A 638 -33.52 -98.23 -3.52
C ASP A 638 -31.98 -98.32 -3.44
N LYS A 639 -31.49 -99.24 -2.61
CA LYS A 639 -30.16 -99.23 -2.00
C LYS A 639 -29.07 -99.92 -2.83
N SER A 640 -27.88 -99.31 -2.77
CA SER A 640 -26.52 -99.89 -2.64
C SER A 640 -26.31 -101.38 -3.03
N LYS A 641 -25.16 -101.76 -3.62
CA LYS A 641 -23.80 -101.59 -3.06
C LYS A 641 -22.75 -102.24 -3.99
N ILE A 642 -21.46 -102.17 -3.62
CA ILE A 642 -20.29 -102.92 -4.17
C ILE A 642 -19.84 -102.39 -5.56
N LYS A 643 -18.74 -101.63 -5.72
CA LYS A 643 -17.29 -101.88 -5.46
C LYS A 643 -16.68 -103.06 -6.24
N VAL A 644 -15.93 -102.77 -7.31
CA VAL A 644 -14.45 -102.93 -7.41
C VAL A 644 -14.00 -102.54 -8.82
N THR A 645 -13.18 -101.49 -8.94
CA THR A 645 -12.26 -101.17 -10.07
C THR A 645 -11.38 -99.92 -9.76
N ILE A 646 -11.10 -99.66 -8.48
CA ILE A 646 -10.57 -98.37 -8.00
C ILE A 646 -9.04 -98.35 -7.92
N GLU A 647 -8.35 -98.58 -9.05
CA GLU A 647 -6.87 -98.45 -9.11
C GLU A 647 -6.37 -97.65 -10.34
N GLY A 648 -6.87 -97.92 -11.55
CA GLY A 648 -6.40 -97.24 -12.77
C GLY A 648 -6.66 -95.73 -12.78
N ALA A 649 -7.91 -95.32 -12.54
CA ALA A 649 -8.35 -93.92 -12.62
C ALA A 649 -7.68 -92.95 -11.61
N LYS A 650 -6.91 -93.45 -10.63
CA LYS A 650 -6.20 -92.61 -9.65
C LYS A 650 -4.97 -91.92 -10.24
N SER A 651 -4.31 -92.50 -11.26
CA SER A 651 -3.02 -91.99 -11.73
C SER A 651 -3.15 -90.72 -12.59
N GLU A 652 -4.11 -90.68 -13.52
CA GLU A 652 -4.36 -89.51 -14.36
C GLU A 652 -4.97 -88.35 -13.56
N SER A 653 -5.95 -88.64 -12.69
CA SER A 653 -6.57 -87.64 -11.80
C SER A 653 -5.55 -86.94 -10.90
N MET A 654 -4.50 -87.64 -10.44
CA MET A 654 -3.45 -87.05 -9.61
C MET A 654 -2.57 -86.07 -10.41
N LYS A 655 -2.22 -86.39 -11.67
CA LYS A 655 -1.45 -85.48 -12.54
C LYS A 655 -2.23 -84.22 -12.91
N GLU A 656 -3.52 -84.33 -13.24
CA GLU A 656 -4.35 -83.15 -13.46
C GLU A 656 -4.43 -82.26 -12.21
N MET A 657 -4.52 -82.87 -11.02
CA MET A 657 -4.59 -82.14 -9.76
C MET A 657 -3.27 -81.42 -9.45
N GLU A 658 -2.12 -82.02 -9.74
CA GLU A 658 -0.81 -81.37 -9.61
C GLU A 658 -0.64 -80.20 -10.58
N GLN A 659 -1.08 -80.34 -11.84
CA GLN A 659 -1.04 -79.24 -12.81
C GLN A 659 -1.95 -78.08 -12.37
N LYS A 660 -3.22 -78.36 -12.04
CA LYS A 660 -4.18 -77.34 -11.57
C LYS A 660 -3.69 -76.66 -10.29
N LEU A 661 -3.03 -77.39 -9.39
CA LEU A 661 -2.42 -76.83 -8.18
C LEU A 661 -1.20 -75.92 -8.49
N ALA A 662 -0.44 -76.20 -9.55
CA ALA A 662 0.64 -75.31 -10.01
C ALA A 662 0.09 -74.03 -10.66
N GLU A 663 -0.95 -74.15 -11.49
CA GLU A 663 -1.64 -73.03 -12.13
C GLU A 663 -2.30 -72.10 -11.10
N GLU A 664 -3.00 -72.65 -10.10
CA GLU A 664 -3.56 -71.92 -8.96
C GLU A 664 -2.48 -71.21 -8.13
N ARG A 665 -1.34 -71.86 -7.86
CA ARG A 665 -0.21 -71.19 -7.17
C ARG A 665 0.34 -70.02 -7.98
N ALA A 666 0.43 -70.15 -9.31
CA ALA A 666 0.87 -69.07 -10.19
C ALA A 666 -0.18 -67.96 -10.34
N ALA A 667 -1.47 -68.27 -10.25
CA ALA A 667 -2.56 -67.29 -10.21
C ALA A 667 -2.56 -66.51 -8.90
N LYS A 668 -2.45 -67.22 -7.76
CA LYS A 668 -2.35 -66.65 -6.42
C LYS A 668 -1.17 -65.67 -6.30
N LEU A 669 0.03 -66.03 -6.77
CA LEU A 669 1.19 -65.14 -6.72
C LEU A 669 0.99 -63.86 -7.55
N ARG A 670 0.31 -63.94 -8.69
CA ARG A 670 -0.07 -62.77 -9.50
C ARG A 670 -1.10 -61.88 -8.80
N LEU A 671 -2.09 -62.47 -8.12
CA LEU A 671 -3.05 -61.75 -7.29
C LEU A 671 -2.39 -61.07 -6.08
N GLU A 672 -1.49 -61.75 -5.39
CA GLU A 672 -0.75 -61.18 -4.24
C GLU A 672 0.11 -59.98 -4.66
N ASN A 673 0.83 -60.07 -5.78
CA ASN A 673 1.55 -58.92 -6.34
C ASN A 673 0.61 -57.79 -6.76
N ARG A 674 -0.53 -58.09 -7.38
CA ARG A 674 -1.49 -57.06 -7.81
C ARG A 674 -2.19 -56.37 -6.63
N ILE A 675 -2.41 -57.08 -5.52
CA ILE A 675 -2.87 -56.49 -4.26
C ILE A 675 -1.80 -55.54 -3.72
N LEU A 676 -0.51 -55.94 -3.73
CA LEU A 676 0.59 -55.09 -3.26
C LEU A 676 0.74 -53.79 -4.08
N GLU A 677 0.55 -53.86 -5.40
CA GLU A 677 0.50 -52.68 -6.28
C GLU A 677 -0.66 -51.73 -5.92
N LEU A 678 -1.85 -52.30 -5.66
CA LEU A 678 -3.04 -51.54 -5.29
C LEU A 678 -2.94 -50.93 -3.88
N GLU A 679 -2.35 -51.65 -2.91
CA GLU A 679 -2.06 -51.11 -1.57
C GLU A 679 -1.06 -49.94 -1.68
N LYS A 680 0.02 -50.08 -2.47
CA LYS A 680 0.97 -48.98 -2.74
C LYS A 680 0.28 -47.77 -3.38
N HIS A 681 -0.57 -47.98 -4.38
CA HIS A 681 -1.31 -46.89 -5.04
C HIS A 681 -2.34 -46.25 -4.09
N SER A 682 -2.95 -47.03 -3.19
CA SER A 682 -3.88 -46.52 -2.18
C SER A 682 -3.16 -45.66 -1.13
N SER A 683 -1.96 -46.04 -0.69
CA SER A 683 -1.15 -45.22 0.22
C SER A 683 -0.63 -43.94 -0.43
N MET A 684 -0.36 -43.96 -1.75
CA MET A 684 0.01 -42.77 -2.51
C MET A 684 -1.17 -41.77 -2.55
N MET A 685 -2.35 -42.22 -2.97
CA MET A 685 -3.56 -41.40 -3.01
C MET A 685 -3.97 -40.86 -1.62
N ASP A 686 -3.75 -41.63 -0.55
CA ASP A 686 -3.99 -41.19 0.83
C ASP A 686 -2.96 -40.14 1.31
N CYS A 687 -1.75 -40.12 0.75
CA CYS A 687 -0.79 -39.03 0.96
C CYS A 687 -1.22 -37.76 0.20
N ASP A 688 -1.58 -37.89 -1.07
CA ASP A 688 -2.05 -36.78 -1.91
C ASP A 688 -3.33 -36.14 -1.34
N TYR A 689 -4.26 -36.97 -0.84
CA TYR A 689 -5.46 -36.52 -0.13
C TYR A 689 -5.15 -35.75 1.15
N LYS A 690 -4.13 -36.15 1.91
CA LYS A 690 -3.67 -35.43 3.12
C LYS A 690 -3.01 -34.09 2.77
N GLN A 691 -2.21 -34.03 1.71
CA GLN A 691 -1.66 -32.75 1.22
C GLN A 691 -2.77 -31.82 0.70
N ALA A 692 -3.77 -32.36 -0.01
CA ALA A 692 -4.93 -31.60 -0.46
C ALA A 692 -5.76 -31.05 0.73
N LEU A 693 -5.93 -31.84 1.80
CA LEU A 693 -6.57 -31.39 3.03
C LEU A 693 -5.77 -30.29 3.75
N GLN A 694 -4.43 -30.38 3.80
CA GLN A 694 -3.60 -29.32 4.37
C GLN A 694 -3.71 -28.02 3.58
N LYS A 695 -3.59 -28.07 2.24
CA LYS A 695 -3.80 -26.90 1.37
C LYS A 695 -5.21 -26.31 1.51
N LEU A 696 -6.23 -27.15 1.69
CA LEU A 696 -7.60 -26.68 1.92
C LEU A 696 -7.73 -25.92 3.26
N ASP A 697 -7.02 -26.36 4.30
CA ASP A 697 -7.04 -25.69 5.61
C ASP A 697 -6.19 -24.40 5.62
N GLU A 698 -5.07 -24.37 4.90
CA GLU A 698 -4.29 -23.15 4.64
C GLU A 698 -5.11 -22.10 3.87
N LEU A 699 -5.81 -22.52 2.81
CA LEU A 699 -6.71 -21.65 2.04
C LEU A 699 -7.90 -21.15 2.87
N ARG A 700 -8.43 -21.96 3.81
CA ARG A 700 -9.43 -21.51 4.80
C ARG A 700 -8.85 -20.43 5.71
N ARG A 701 -7.70 -20.67 6.35
CA ARG A 701 -7.03 -19.68 7.22
C ARG A 701 -6.61 -18.42 6.47
N HIS A 702 -6.37 -18.48 5.16
CA HIS A 702 -6.14 -17.29 4.34
C HIS A 702 -7.44 -16.55 4.03
N LYS A 703 -8.51 -17.26 3.64
CA LYS A 703 -9.86 -16.69 3.47
C LYS A 703 -10.34 -16.01 4.76
N ASP A 704 -10.15 -16.64 5.92
CA ASP A 704 -10.64 -16.12 7.19
C ASP A 704 -9.91 -14.83 7.58
N ARG A 705 -8.59 -14.74 7.33
CA ARG A 705 -7.81 -13.50 7.47
C ARG A 705 -8.28 -12.40 6.52
N LEU A 706 -8.41 -12.70 5.22
CA LEU A 706 -8.95 -11.76 4.22
C LEU A 706 -10.37 -11.29 4.57
N THR A 707 -11.19 -12.17 5.17
CA THR A 707 -12.55 -11.83 5.63
C THR A 707 -12.51 -10.84 6.80
N GLU A 708 -11.56 -10.98 7.72
CA GLU A 708 -11.37 -10.03 8.83
C GLU A 708 -10.75 -8.71 8.37
N GLU A 709 -9.80 -8.75 7.44
CA GLU A 709 -9.25 -7.56 6.77
C GLU A 709 -10.35 -6.78 6.05
N VAL A 710 -11.23 -7.45 5.30
CA VAL A 710 -12.39 -6.83 4.65
C VAL A 710 -13.37 -6.21 5.67
N LYS A 711 -13.65 -6.85 6.81
CA LYS A 711 -14.45 -6.23 7.89
C LYS A 711 -13.79 -4.98 8.43
N ASN A 712 -12.49 -5.03 8.72
CA ASN A 712 -11.74 -3.90 9.27
C ASN A 712 -11.66 -2.72 8.28
N LEU A 713 -11.54 -3.00 6.98
CA LEU A 713 -11.63 -1.99 5.93
C LEU A 713 -13.06 -1.43 5.79
N THR A 714 -14.09 -2.28 5.88
CA THR A 714 -15.50 -1.83 5.89
C THR A 714 -15.78 -0.91 7.07
N LEU A 715 -15.33 -1.26 8.27
CA LEU A 715 -15.48 -0.42 9.48
C LEU A 715 -14.75 0.93 9.35
N LYS A 716 -13.55 0.95 8.73
CA LYS A 716 -12.86 2.20 8.40
C LYS A 716 -13.62 3.04 7.38
N ILE A 717 -14.22 2.42 6.36
CA ILE A 717 -15.07 3.10 5.37
C ILE A 717 -16.34 3.67 6.02
N GLU A 718 -16.98 2.94 6.94
CA GLU A 718 -18.13 3.44 7.71
C GLU A 718 -17.74 4.64 8.59
N GLN A 719 -16.61 4.57 9.30
CA GLN A 719 -16.09 5.69 10.11
C GLN A 719 -15.78 6.93 9.26
N GLU A 720 -15.13 6.75 8.10
CA GLU A 720 -14.82 7.88 7.21
C GLU A 720 -16.08 8.43 6.53
N THR A 721 -17.07 7.58 6.25
CA THR A 721 -18.39 8.00 5.77
C THR A 721 -19.14 8.81 6.84
N GLN A 722 -19.06 8.43 8.12
CA GLN A 722 -19.63 9.21 9.22
C GLN A 722 -18.96 10.58 9.36
N LYS A 723 -17.62 10.67 9.27
CA LYS A 723 -16.90 11.96 9.23
C LYS A 723 -17.31 12.81 8.02
N ARG A 724 -17.48 12.18 6.85
CA ARG A 724 -17.95 12.86 5.63
C ARG A 724 -19.38 13.41 5.79
N ILE A 725 -20.27 12.68 6.46
CA ILE A 725 -21.64 13.15 6.77
C ILE A 725 -21.60 14.34 7.75
N LEU A 726 -20.77 14.28 8.81
CA LEU A 726 -20.60 15.37 9.76
C LEU A 726 -20.09 16.65 9.06
N THR A 727 -18.96 16.55 8.37
CA THR A 727 -18.38 17.69 7.63
C THR A 727 -19.29 18.21 6.50
N GLN A 728 -20.08 17.35 5.85
CA GLN A 728 -21.10 17.79 4.89
C GLN A 728 -22.24 18.56 5.57
N ASN A 729 -22.61 18.22 6.81
CA ASN A 729 -23.62 18.94 7.57
C ASN A 729 -23.09 20.29 8.07
N ASP A 730 -21.84 20.37 8.51
CA ASP A 730 -21.17 21.64 8.83
C ASP A 730 -21.09 22.55 7.59
N LEU A 731 -20.74 21.98 6.43
CA LEU A 731 -20.71 22.70 5.15
C LEU A 731 -22.12 23.16 4.72
N LYS A 732 -23.18 22.40 5.01
CA LYS A 732 -24.58 22.84 4.81
C LYS A 732 -24.93 24.02 5.73
N ALA A 733 -24.53 23.98 7.00
CA ALA A 733 -24.76 25.08 7.95
C ALA A 733 -24.01 26.36 7.54
N GLN A 734 -22.75 26.25 7.11
CA GLN A 734 -21.98 27.36 6.56
C GLN A 734 -22.60 27.92 5.27
N ASN A 735 -23.10 27.06 4.37
CA ASN A 735 -23.80 27.53 3.17
C ASN A 735 -25.13 28.23 3.49
N GLN A 736 -25.86 27.82 4.55
CA GLN A 736 -27.03 28.54 5.03
C GLN A 736 -26.66 29.93 5.57
N GLN A 737 -25.60 30.05 6.37
CA GLN A 737 -25.07 31.36 6.81
C GLN A 737 -24.66 32.25 5.62
N LEU A 738 -23.95 31.68 4.64
CA LEU A 738 -23.50 32.39 3.45
C LEU A 738 -24.68 32.79 2.53
N SER A 739 -25.77 32.02 2.53
CA SER A 739 -27.03 32.39 1.89
C SER A 739 -27.71 33.58 2.59
N MET A 740 -27.80 33.57 3.93
CA MET A 740 -28.32 34.70 4.71
C MET A 740 -27.51 35.99 4.48
N LEU A 741 -26.18 35.88 4.43
CA LEU A 741 -25.29 36.99 4.09
C LEU A 741 -25.53 37.50 2.66
N LYS A 742 -25.69 36.61 1.67
CA LYS A 742 -26.06 37.00 0.29
C LYS A 742 -27.44 37.67 0.19
N THR A 743 -28.42 37.30 1.01
CA THR A 743 -29.70 38.01 1.07
C THR A 743 -29.56 39.40 1.71
N SER A 744 -28.76 39.54 2.76
CA SER A 744 -28.45 40.84 3.37
C SER A 744 -27.68 41.75 2.39
N GLU A 745 -26.69 41.21 1.66
CA GLU A 745 -25.95 41.93 0.61
C GLU A 745 -26.88 42.42 -0.51
N LYS A 746 -27.88 41.62 -0.90
CA LYS A 746 -28.92 42.03 -1.87
C LYS A 746 -29.80 43.16 -1.32
N GLN A 747 -30.21 43.10 -0.06
CA GLN A 747 -30.98 44.18 0.58
C GLN A 747 -30.17 45.49 0.63
N LEU A 748 -28.92 45.43 1.12
CA LEU A 748 -28.03 46.59 1.18
C LEU A 748 -27.75 47.18 -0.22
N LYS A 749 -27.64 46.35 -1.27
CA LYS A 749 -27.53 46.81 -2.66
C LYS A 749 -28.83 47.46 -3.18
N GLN A 750 -30.00 46.97 -2.76
CA GLN A 750 -31.29 47.59 -3.10
C GLN A 750 -31.45 48.94 -2.39
N GLU A 751 -31.10 49.04 -1.10
CA GLU A 751 -31.09 50.29 -0.34
C GLU A 751 -30.09 51.31 -0.92
N ALA A 752 -28.87 50.89 -1.24
CA ALA A 752 -27.87 51.76 -1.86
C ALA A 752 -28.32 52.31 -3.23
N ASN A 753 -28.97 51.48 -4.07
CA ASN A 753 -29.55 51.92 -5.33
C ASN A 753 -30.73 52.88 -5.11
N HIS A 754 -31.61 52.59 -4.15
CA HIS A 754 -32.73 53.48 -3.80
C HIS A 754 -32.26 54.85 -3.32
N LEU A 755 -31.22 54.90 -2.47
CA LEU A 755 -30.56 56.13 -2.04
C LEU A 755 -29.90 56.88 -3.20
N LEU A 756 -29.34 56.17 -4.19
CA LEU A 756 -28.79 56.76 -5.42
C LEU A 756 -29.85 57.42 -6.29
N ASP A 757 -31.04 56.82 -6.42
CA ASP A 757 -32.14 57.42 -7.20
C ASP A 757 -32.85 58.54 -6.43
N ILE A 758 -32.95 58.46 -5.09
CA ILE A 758 -33.32 59.60 -4.24
C ILE A 758 -32.33 60.75 -4.45
N LYS A 759 -31.02 60.48 -4.42
CA LYS A 759 -29.97 61.49 -4.66
C LYS A 759 -30.13 62.14 -6.03
N ARG A 760 -30.35 61.36 -7.10
CA ARG A 760 -30.62 61.89 -8.46
C ARG A 760 -31.90 62.72 -8.54
N SER A 761 -32.94 62.36 -7.80
CA SER A 761 -34.20 63.12 -7.71
C SER A 761 -33.97 64.47 -7.03
N LEU A 762 -33.24 64.49 -5.91
CA LEU A 762 -32.85 65.72 -5.21
C LEU A 762 -31.91 66.59 -6.05
N GLU A 763 -30.95 66.00 -6.76
CA GLU A 763 -30.05 66.72 -7.68
C GLU A 763 -30.83 67.39 -8.84
N LYS A 764 -31.88 66.74 -9.37
CA LYS A 764 -32.82 67.37 -10.32
C LYS A 764 -33.61 68.52 -9.70
N GLN A 765 -34.19 68.31 -8.52
CA GLN A 765 -34.95 69.36 -7.82
C GLN A 765 -34.07 70.58 -7.51
N VAL A 766 -32.81 70.38 -7.12
CA VAL A 766 -31.84 71.46 -6.95
C VAL A 766 -31.55 72.18 -8.27
N GLN A 767 -31.39 71.46 -9.40
CA GLN A 767 -31.21 72.08 -10.72
C GLN A 767 -32.45 72.83 -11.23
N GLU A 768 -33.67 72.39 -10.89
CA GLU A 768 -34.90 73.10 -11.24
C GLU A 768 -35.09 74.35 -10.38
N LEU A 769 -34.80 74.28 -9.08
CA LEU A 769 -34.78 75.45 -8.18
C LEU A 769 -33.70 76.47 -8.58
N GLN A 770 -32.54 76.02 -9.07
CA GLN A 770 -31.48 76.88 -9.62
C GLN A 770 -31.83 77.54 -10.97
N ARG A 771 -33.02 77.30 -11.53
CA ARG A 771 -33.46 77.89 -12.81
C ARG A 771 -34.53 78.98 -12.69
N GLN A 772 -34.86 79.45 -11.49
CA GLN A 772 -35.77 80.59 -11.29
C GLN A 772 -35.09 81.76 -10.56
N ASP A 773 -34.78 82.80 -11.33
CA ASP A 773 -34.51 84.18 -10.89
C ASP A 773 -35.76 84.77 -10.19
N ALA A 774 -35.69 85.76 -9.28
CA ALA A 774 -34.56 86.55 -8.76
C ALA A 774 -34.90 87.13 -7.36
N ASP A 775 -33.93 87.84 -6.75
CA ASP A 775 -34.03 88.78 -5.61
C ASP A 775 -34.67 88.28 -4.29
N GLY A 776 -33.83 88.08 -3.26
CA GLY A 776 -34.30 87.95 -1.86
C GLY A 776 -33.27 87.61 -0.78
N GLN A 777 -32.10 87.05 -1.13
CA GLN A 777 -31.31 86.22 -0.20
C GLN A 777 -30.38 86.93 0.82
N MET A 778 -30.44 88.26 0.99
CA MET A 778 -29.52 88.93 1.95
C MET A 778 -29.80 88.56 3.43
N LYS A 779 -30.99 88.03 3.74
CA LYS A 779 -31.27 87.43 5.07
C LYS A 779 -30.95 85.94 5.11
N GLU A 780 -31.24 85.23 4.03
CA GLU A 780 -31.08 83.78 3.94
C GLU A 780 -29.60 83.35 4.01
N LEU A 781 -28.68 84.15 3.46
CA LEU A 781 -27.23 83.91 3.55
C LEU A 781 -26.67 83.87 4.98
N GLN A 782 -27.33 84.50 5.96
CA GLN A 782 -26.87 84.46 7.34
C GLN A 782 -27.34 83.18 8.06
N ASP A 783 -28.60 82.79 7.85
CA ASP A 783 -29.15 81.52 8.34
C ASP A 783 -28.47 80.32 7.65
N GLN A 784 -28.13 80.44 6.36
CA GLN A 784 -27.35 79.45 5.60
C GLN A 784 -25.90 79.32 6.11
N LEU A 785 -25.26 80.39 6.58
CA LEU A 785 -23.89 80.31 7.12
C LEU A 785 -23.85 79.60 8.48
N GLU A 786 -24.85 79.82 9.34
CA GLU A 786 -24.98 79.04 10.59
C GLU A 786 -25.33 77.57 10.29
N ALA A 787 -26.19 77.31 9.29
CA ALA A 787 -26.48 75.97 8.81
C ALA A 787 -25.24 75.26 8.22
N GLU A 788 -24.44 75.93 7.38
CA GLU A 788 -23.18 75.38 6.86
C GLU A 788 -22.19 75.07 7.98
N GLN A 789 -22.07 75.91 9.01
CA GLN A 789 -21.20 75.62 10.15
C GLN A 789 -21.70 74.42 10.96
N TYR A 790 -23.02 74.29 11.14
CA TYR A 790 -23.63 73.12 11.77
C TYR A 790 -23.40 71.84 10.94
N PHE A 791 -23.76 71.82 9.65
CA PHE A 791 -23.57 70.68 8.77
C PHE A 791 -22.08 70.33 8.56
N SER A 792 -21.18 71.33 8.45
CA SER A 792 -19.74 71.08 8.38
C SER A 792 -19.23 70.41 9.66
N THR A 793 -19.77 70.75 10.82
CA THR A 793 -19.43 70.12 12.10
C THR A 793 -20.03 68.71 12.22
N LEU A 794 -21.24 68.51 11.69
CA LEU A 794 -21.89 67.20 11.58
C LEU A 794 -21.10 66.26 10.65
N TYR A 795 -20.76 66.70 9.44
CA TYR A 795 -19.95 65.92 8.49
C TYR A 795 -18.54 65.65 9.00
N LYS A 796 -17.88 66.60 9.69
CA LYS A 796 -16.59 66.34 10.37
C LYS A 796 -16.71 65.28 11.47
N THR A 797 -17.86 65.24 12.16
CA THR A 797 -18.15 64.24 13.19
C THR A 797 -18.43 62.88 12.56
N GLN A 798 -19.28 62.81 11.55
CA GLN A 798 -19.61 61.57 10.83
C GLN A 798 -18.40 61.00 10.05
N VAL A 799 -17.54 61.84 9.48
CA VAL A 799 -16.27 61.40 8.86
C VAL A 799 -15.26 60.92 9.92
N ARG A 800 -15.28 61.48 11.12
CA ARG A 800 -14.50 60.95 12.26
C ARG A 800 -15.05 59.60 12.72
N GLU A 801 -16.36 59.47 12.93
CA GLU A 801 -17.03 58.23 13.34
C GLU A 801 -16.80 57.11 12.32
N LEU A 802 -16.99 57.37 11.02
CA LEU A 802 -16.69 56.42 9.95
C LEU A 802 -15.19 56.07 9.86
N LYS A 803 -14.30 56.97 10.26
CA LYS A 803 -12.84 56.71 10.30
C LYS A 803 -12.45 55.90 11.53
N GLU A 804 -13.04 56.18 12.69
CA GLU A 804 -12.90 55.40 13.92
C GLU A 804 -13.46 53.98 13.72
N GLU A 805 -14.64 53.84 13.11
CA GLU A 805 -15.22 52.55 12.70
C GLU A 805 -14.34 51.82 11.67
N CYS A 806 -13.72 52.53 10.72
CA CYS A 806 -12.80 51.94 9.76
C CYS A 806 -11.47 51.53 10.41
N GLU A 807 -10.96 52.29 11.38
CA GLU A 807 -9.75 51.96 12.15
C GLU A 807 -10.01 50.77 13.10
N GLU A 808 -11.21 50.69 13.70
CA GLU A 808 -11.64 49.55 14.52
C GLU A 808 -11.90 48.29 13.67
N LYS A 809 -12.53 48.41 12.50
CA LYS A 809 -12.62 47.31 11.52
C LYS A 809 -11.24 46.86 11.02
N ASN A 810 -10.28 47.78 10.84
CA ASN A 810 -8.89 47.41 10.53
C ASN A 810 -8.19 46.72 11.72
N LYS A 811 -8.54 47.07 12.97
CA LYS A 811 -8.04 46.39 14.17
C LYS A 811 -8.58 44.97 14.28
N VAL A 812 -9.90 44.79 14.14
CA VAL A 812 -10.54 43.46 14.09
C VAL A 812 -10.02 42.62 12.91
N TYR A 813 -9.81 43.22 11.73
CA TYR A 813 -9.21 42.53 10.60
C TYR A 813 -7.79 42.03 10.90
N LYS A 814 -6.96 42.83 11.61
CA LYS A 814 -5.62 42.40 12.05
C LYS A 814 -5.68 41.32 13.12
N GLU A 815 -6.61 41.41 14.07
CA GLU A 815 -6.80 40.40 15.12
C GLU A 815 -7.25 39.06 14.50
N VAL A 816 -8.19 39.08 13.55
CA VAL A 816 -8.59 37.90 12.77
C VAL A 816 -7.42 37.38 11.91
N GLN A 817 -6.66 38.25 11.26
CA GLN A 817 -5.49 37.85 10.47
C GLN A 817 -4.39 37.21 11.35
N GLN A 818 -4.19 37.72 12.57
CA GLN A 818 -3.24 37.15 13.53
C GLN A 818 -3.71 35.78 14.02
N SER A 819 -4.97 35.63 14.45
CA SER A 819 -5.48 34.32 14.88
C SER A 819 -5.57 33.30 13.73
N LEU A 820 -5.75 33.76 12.49
CA LEU A 820 -5.66 32.89 11.31
C LEU A 820 -4.21 32.44 11.04
N GLN A 821 -3.22 33.29 11.30
CA GLN A 821 -1.81 32.90 11.30
C GLN A 821 -1.48 31.93 12.45
N GLU A 822 -1.93 32.20 13.67
CA GLU A 822 -1.74 31.32 14.84
C GLU A 822 -2.33 29.92 14.58
N LEU A 823 -3.56 29.83 14.08
CA LEU A 823 -4.19 28.56 13.66
C LEU A 823 -3.47 27.89 12.49
N GLN A 824 -2.81 28.65 11.62
CA GLN A 824 -2.03 28.09 10.51
C GLN A 824 -0.67 27.55 10.99
N GLU A 825 -0.02 28.21 11.95
CA GLU A 825 1.19 27.72 12.62
C GLU A 825 0.87 26.46 13.47
N GLU A 826 -0.26 26.41 14.17
CA GLU A 826 -0.75 25.19 14.83
C GLU A 826 -1.01 24.05 13.84
N ARG A 827 -1.67 24.33 12.70
CA ARG A 827 -1.90 23.34 11.64
C ARG A 827 -0.60 22.79 11.06
N GLU A 828 0.39 23.64 10.83
CA GLU A 828 1.69 23.25 10.27
C GLU A 828 2.53 22.48 11.30
N SER A 829 2.45 22.83 12.59
CA SER A 829 3.00 22.03 13.70
C SER A 829 2.36 20.64 13.79
N LEU A 830 1.04 20.55 13.73
CA LEU A 830 0.31 19.27 13.76
C LEU A 830 0.59 18.42 12.53
N ALA A 831 0.75 19.03 11.35
CA ALA A 831 1.13 18.33 10.12
C ALA A 831 2.53 17.70 10.24
N ALA A 832 3.53 18.46 10.71
CA ALA A 832 4.87 17.93 10.95
C ALA A 832 4.88 16.82 12.02
N GLN A 833 4.07 16.95 13.07
CA GLN A 833 3.93 15.94 14.12
C GLN A 833 3.27 14.64 13.59
N LEU A 834 2.30 14.76 12.67
CA LEU A 834 1.71 13.62 11.97
C LEU A 834 2.71 12.96 11.00
N GLU A 835 3.51 13.74 10.28
CA GLU A 835 4.55 13.25 9.36
C GLU A 835 5.67 12.47 10.10
N ILE A 836 6.12 12.97 11.25
CA ILE A 836 7.04 12.26 12.16
C ILE A 836 6.41 10.97 12.68
N THR A 837 5.09 10.95 12.91
CA THR A 837 4.37 9.76 13.39
C THR A 837 4.21 8.71 12.28
N LEU A 838 3.90 9.13 11.05
CA LEU A 838 3.80 8.28 9.86
C LEU A 838 5.15 7.65 9.52
N THR A 839 6.20 8.46 9.36
CA THR A 839 7.56 7.97 9.05
C THR A 839 8.09 7.01 10.13
N LYS A 840 7.75 7.24 11.41
CA LYS A 840 8.02 6.27 12.47
C LYS A 840 7.24 4.96 12.27
N ALA A 841 5.93 5.01 12.02
CA ALA A 841 5.10 3.82 11.80
C ALA A 841 5.55 3.00 10.58
N ASP A 842 5.90 3.67 9.47
CA ASP A 842 6.44 3.02 8.27
C ASP A 842 7.79 2.32 8.57
N SER A 843 8.65 2.95 9.37
CA SER A 843 9.91 2.34 9.81
C SER A 843 9.70 1.10 10.71
N GLU A 844 8.67 1.13 11.57
CA GLU A 844 8.30 0.02 12.45
C GLU A 844 7.69 -1.13 11.65
N GLN A 845 6.83 -0.84 10.67
CA GLN A 845 6.26 -1.82 9.74
C GLN A 845 7.34 -2.47 8.86
N LEU A 846 8.33 -1.70 8.37
CA LEU A 846 9.46 -2.23 7.60
C LEU A 846 10.35 -3.14 8.46
N ALA A 847 10.71 -2.71 9.67
CA ALA A 847 11.48 -3.51 10.62
C ALA A 847 10.77 -4.83 10.98
N ARG A 848 9.45 -4.77 11.16
CA ARG A 848 8.61 -5.95 11.38
C ARG A 848 8.60 -6.89 10.17
N SER A 849 8.42 -6.38 8.95
CA SER A 849 8.42 -7.21 7.73
C SER A 849 9.73 -7.98 7.56
N ILE A 850 10.88 -7.34 7.81
CA ILE A 850 12.20 -7.96 7.74
C ILE A 850 12.35 -9.07 8.79
N ALA A 851 11.85 -8.84 10.01
CA ALA A 851 11.91 -9.84 11.09
C ALA A 851 10.95 -11.04 10.85
N GLU A 852 9.79 -10.83 10.23
CA GLU A 852 8.85 -11.91 9.85
C GLU A 852 9.39 -12.76 8.68
N GLU A 853 10.13 -12.15 7.74
CA GLU A 853 10.83 -12.87 6.64
C GLU A 853 11.99 -13.72 7.18
N GLN A 854 12.89 -13.14 7.98
CA GLN A 854 14.01 -13.87 8.61
C GLN A 854 13.53 -15.03 9.48
N TYR A 855 12.42 -14.85 10.19
CA TYR A 855 11.77 -15.91 10.95
C TYR A 855 11.30 -17.07 10.06
N SER A 856 10.71 -16.74 8.90
CA SER A 856 10.24 -17.74 7.92
C SER A 856 11.39 -18.61 7.41
N ASP A 857 12.54 -18.00 7.08
CA ASP A 857 13.68 -18.74 6.52
C ASP A 857 14.39 -19.62 7.55
N LEU A 858 14.53 -19.17 8.80
CA LEU A 858 15.11 -20.01 9.86
C LEU A 858 14.23 -21.22 10.20
N GLU A 859 12.89 -21.09 10.19
CA GLU A 859 11.99 -22.24 10.40
C GLU A 859 12.03 -23.20 9.17
N LYS A 860 12.18 -22.70 7.93
CA LYS A 860 12.42 -23.54 6.74
C LYS A 860 13.72 -24.34 6.85
N GLU A 861 14.82 -23.69 7.22
CA GLU A 861 16.14 -24.32 7.38
C GLU A 861 16.10 -25.39 8.48
N LYS A 862 15.45 -25.10 9.61
CA LYS A 862 15.22 -26.06 10.69
C LYS A 862 14.41 -27.28 10.21
N ILE A 863 13.31 -27.07 9.47
CA ILE A 863 12.50 -28.18 8.92
C ILE A 863 13.35 -29.05 7.98
N MET A 864 14.20 -28.45 7.15
CA MET A 864 15.15 -29.17 6.28
C MET A 864 16.12 -30.03 7.10
N LYS A 865 16.74 -29.47 8.15
CA LYS A 865 17.66 -30.19 9.04
C LYS A 865 16.97 -31.28 9.87
N GLU A 866 15.73 -31.06 10.29
CA GLU A 866 14.91 -32.10 10.91
C GLU A 866 14.61 -33.27 9.94
N LEU A 867 14.40 -33.00 8.65
CA LEU A 867 14.17 -34.03 7.64
C LEU A 867 15.44 -34.82 7.33
N GLU A 868 16.59 -34.15 7.15
CA GLU A 868 17.90 -34.80 7.03
C GLU A 868 18.18 -35.76 8.20
N LEU A 869 17.91 -35.31 9.43
CA LEU A 869 18.09 -36.11 10.64
C LEU A 869 17.13 -37.31 10.68
N LYS A 870 15.86 -37.12 10.29
CA LYS A 870 14.85 -38.21 10.23
C LYS A 870 15.21 -39.24 9.16
N GLU A 871 15.75 -38.82 8.01
CA GLU A 871 16.20 -39.70 6.94
C GLU A 871 17.46 -40.48 7.34
N MET A 872 18.47 -39.83 7.93
CA MET A 872 19.64 -40.49 8.52
C MET A 872 19.19 -41.56 9.54
N MET A 873 18.30 -41.21 10.47
CA MET A 873 17.77 -42.17 11.44
C MET A 873 16.93 -43.30 10.80
N ALA A 874 16.34 -43.09 9.62
CA ALA A 874 15.67 -44.14 8.87
C ALA A 874 16.67 -45.11 8.22
N ARG A 875 17.69 -44.58 7.52
CA ARG A 875 18.78 -45.36 6.93
C ARG A 875 19.52 -46.18 7.97
N HIS A 876 19.96 -45.56 9.06
CA HIS A 876 20.66 -46.23 10.17
C HIS A 876 19.83 -47.39 10.79
N ARG A 877 18.51 -47.23 10.95
CA ARG A 877 17.62 -48.32 11.42
C ARG A 877 17.49 -49.46 10.41
N GLN A 878 17.45 -49.16 9.11
CA GLN A 878 17.44 -50.20 8.08
C GLN A 878 18.78 -50.94 8.04
N GLU A 879 19.89 -50.23 8.02
CA GLU A 879 21.23 -50.83 7.98
C GLU A 879 21.51 -51.70 9.22
N LEU A 880 21.15 -51.25 10.42
CA LEU A 880 21.23 -52.10 11.62
C LEU A 880 20.42 -53.39 11.46
N SER A 881 19.21 -53.32 10.92
CA SER A 881 18.39 -54.51 10.66
C SER A 881 19.02 -55.45 9.62
N GLU A 882 19.71 -54.92 8.62
CA GLU A 882 20.45 -55.71 7.62
C GLU A 882 21.75 -56.31 8.21
N LYS A 883 22.44 -55.60 9.10
CA LYS A 883 23.60 -56.14 9.84
C LYS A 883 23.18 -57.24 10.81
N ASP A 884 22.09 -57.07 11.58
CA ASP A 884 21.58 -58.10 12.51
C ASP A 884 21.18 -59.40 11.78
N LEU A 885 20.54 -59.28 10.60
CA LEU A 885 20.27 -60.42 9.72
C LEU A 885 21.58 -61.10 9.26
N THR A 886 22.59 -60.32 8.90
CA THR A 886 23.91 -60.82 8.47
C THR A 886 24.65 -61.53 9.60
N ILE A 887 24.69 -60.94 10.80
CA ILE A 887 25.27 -61.53 12.02
C ILE A 887 24.55 -62.83 12.38
N SER A 888 23.22 -62.87 12.26
CA SER A 888 22.43 -64.08 12.46
C SER A 888 22.78 -65.19 11.46
N LEU A 889 23.00 -64.84 10.18
CA LEU A 889 23.42 -65.77 9.13
C LEU A 889 24.83 -66.34 9.39
N VAL A 890 25.78 -65.48 9.76
CA VAL A 890 27.16 -65.88 10.09
C VAL A 890 27.20 -66.77 11.34
N SER A 891 26.41 -66.43 12.37
CA SER A 891 26.27 -67.24 13.59
C SER A 891 25.70 -68.63 13.29
N TYR A 892 24.66 -68.71 12.45
CA TYR A 892 24.09 -69.99 12.00
C TYR A 892 25.11 -70.83 11.20
N SER A 893 25.85 -70.20 10.28
CA SER A 893 26.90 -70.86 9.51
C SER A 893 28.04 -71.38 10.40
N ALA A 894 28.46 -70.59 11.39
CA ALA A 894 29.48 -70.99 12.36
C ALA A 894 29.03 -72.17 13.22
N ALA A 895 27.79 -72.14 13.73
CA ALA A 895 27.20 -73.26 14.48
C ALA A 895 27.13 -74.54 13.62
N CYS A 896 26.75 -74.43 12.34
CA CYS A 896 26.73 -75.55 11.41
C CYS A 896 28.13 -76.16 11.19
N ALA A 897 29.15 -75.32 11.03
CA ALA A 897 30.54 -75.76 10.88
C ALA A 897 31.11 -76.40 12.17
N VAL A 898 30.81 -75.83 13.35
CA VAL A 898 31.20 -76.41 14.64
C VAL A 898 30.56 -77.79 14.85
N ASN A 899 29.28 -77.96 14.49
CA ASN A 899 28.61 -79.26 14.52
C ASN A 899 29.29 -80.27 13.56
N LYS A 900 29.74 -79.81 12.38
CA LYS A 900 30.49 -80.64 11.42
C LYS A 900 31.85 -81.11 11.99
N LEU A 901 32.58 -80.22 12.66
CA LEU A 901 33.83 -80.55 13.35
C LEU A 901 33.61 -81.51 14.52
N ALA A 902 32.56 -81.30 15.32
CA ALA A 902 32.18 -82.20 16.40
C ALA A 902 31.82 -83.60 15.88
N GLU A 903 31.16 -83.71 14.72
CA GLU A 903 30.87 -84.98 14.07
C GLU A 903 32.18 -85.73 13.67
N ILE A 904 33.15 -85.00 13.10
CA ILE A 904 34.47 -85.55 12.74
C ILE A 904 35.28 -85.96 13.98
N MET A 905 35.19 -85.19 15.07
CA MET A 905 35.85 -85.53 16.35
C MET A 905 35.21 -86.74 17.03
N ASN A 906 33.88 -86.84 17.09
CA ASN A 906 33.20 -88.00 17.67
C ASN A 906 33.51 -89.30 16.90
N ARG A 907 33.62 -89.22 15.56
CA ARG A 907 34.09 -90.34 14.72
C ARG A 907 35.52 -90.81 15.06
N LYS A 908 36.34 -89.96 15.69
CA LYS A 908 37.71 -90.26 16.12
C LYS A 908 37.77 -90.96 17.50
N GLU A 909 36.86 -90.63 18.41
CA GLU A 909 36.87 -91.15 19.79
C GLU A 909 36.21 -92.53 19.93
N VAL A 910 35.14 -92.80 19.18
CA VAL A 910 34.34 -94.05 19.26
C VAL A 910 35.11 -95.34 18.94
N ARG A 911 36.36 -95.26 18.43
CA ARG A 911 37.22 -96.43 18.13
C ARG A 911 38.35 -96.66 19.15
N GLY A 912 38.37 -95.94 20.27
CA GLY A 912 39.44 -95.96 21.27
C GLY A 912 39.28 -96.92 22.46
N GLY A 913 38.71 -98.13 22.31
CA GLY A 913 38.39 -98.99 23.47
C GLY A 913 38.53 -100.50 23.27
N SER A 914 39.58 -101.09 23.88
CA SER A 914 39.81 -102.55 24.07
C SER A 914 40.02 -103.38 22.77
N SER A 915 40.67 -104.55 22.73
CA SER A 915 41.72 -105.17 23.55
C SER A 915 42.42 -106.27 22.71
N ARG A 916 43.56 -106.80 23.18
CA ARG A 916 44.19 -108.12 22.89
C ARG A 916 43.58 -108.97 21.73
N ARG A 917 44.32 -109.44 20.71
CA ARG A 917 45.78 -109.53 20.43
C ARG A 917 46.00 -109.69 18.91
N GLY A 918 47.02 -109.00 18.36
CA GLY A 918 47.77 -109.41 17.16
C GLY A 918 47.12 -109.22 15.77
N ASN A 919 47.54 -108.18 15.04
CA ASN A 919 48.00 -108.23 13.64
C ASN A 919 48.43 -106.83 13.14
N ASP A 920 49.63 -106.73 12.57
CA ASP A 920 50.29 -105.46 12.19
C ASP A 920 49.67 -104.75 10.96
N THR A 921 48.98 -105.50 10.10
CA THR A 921 48.36 -104.98 8.86
C THR A 921 47.18 -104.03 9.11
N ASP A 922 46.39 -104.28 10.16
CA ASP A 922 45.22 -103.45 10.49
C ASP A 922 45.64 -102.13 11.19
N MET A 923 46.74 -102.17 11.95
CA MET A 923 47.35 -100.99 12.57
C MET A 923 47.73 -99.93 11.51
N LYS A 924 48.44 -100.36 10.46
CA LYS A 924 48.89 -99.49 9.36
C LYS A 924 47.73 -98.92 8.53
N ARG A 925 46.62 -99.65 8.42
CA ARG A 925 45.39 -99.15 7.76
C ARG A 925 44.72 -98.05 8.59
N LYS A 926 44.59 -98.27 9.90
CA LYS A 926 44.05 -97.30 10.87
C LYS A 926 44.92 -96.05 10.99
N GLU A 927 46.25 -96.17 10.98
CA GLU A 927 47.15 -95.01 10.92
C GLU A 927 46.95 -94.17 9.66
N LYS A 928 46.83 -94.80 8.48
CA LYS A 928 46.66 -94.09 7.21
C LYS A 928 45.32 -93.35 7.16
N GLU A 929 44.25 -93.96 7.69
CA GLU A 929 42.93 -93.32 7.86
C GLU A 929 42.99 -92.14 8.86
N ASN A 930 43.67 -92.31 10.00
CA ASN A 930 43.84 -91.26 11.00
C ASN A 930 44.65 -90.06 10.46
N ARG A 931 45.73 -90.31 9.70
CA ARG A 931 46.50 -89.25 9.02
C ARG A 931 45.65 -88.47 8.00
N LYS A 932 44.74 -89.14 7.26
CA LYS A 932 43.81 -88.48 6.34
C LYS A 932 42.83 -87.56 7.09
N LEU A 933 42.22 -88.07 8.16
CA LEU A 933 41.31 -87.28 9.01
C LEU A 933 42.01 -86.10 9.69
N GLN A 934 43.29 -86.23 10.06
CA GLN A 934 44.09 -85.11 10.61
C GLN A 934 44.40 -84.03 9.56
N LEU A 935 44.61 -84.39 8.29
CA LEU A 935 44.80 -83.44 7.19
C LEU A 935 43.50 -82.69 6.86
N GLU A 936 42.37 -83.41 6.80
CA GLU A 936 41.04 -82.83 6.59
C GLU A 936 40.68 -81.86 7.73
N LEU A 937 40.88 -82.27 8.99
CA LEU A 937 40.67 -81.43 10.17
C LEU A 937 41.56 -80.16 10.17
N ARG A 938 42.80 -80.25 9.69
CA ARG A 938 43.70 -79.09 9.59
C ARG A 938 43.25 -78.12 8.52
N SER A 939 42.95 -78.61 7.32
CA SER A 939 42.47 -77.78 6.20
C SER A 939 41.18 -77.04 6.56
N GLU A 940 40.24 -77.69 7.23
CA GLU A 940 38.99 -77.04 7.63
C GLU A 940 39.19 -76.00 8.74
N LYS A 941 40.13 -76.24 9.67
CA LYS A 941 40.51 -75.25 10.68
C LYS A 941 41.19 -74.01 10.07
N GLU A 942 42.03 -74.19 9.05
CA GLU A 942 42.68 -73.09 8.33
C GLU A 942 41.67 -72.22 7.57
N LYS A 943 40.69 -72.85 6.88
CA LYS A 943 39.56 -72.12 6.27
C LYS A 943 38.77 -71.31 7.31
N LEU A 944 38.39 -71.94 8.43
CA LEU A 944 37.62 -71.28 9.49
C LEU A 944 38.37 -70.07 10.08
N ASN A 945 39.67 -70.21 10.34
CA ASN A 945 40.50 -69.08 10.78
C ASN A 945 40.48 -67.93 9.74
N SER A 946 40.58 -68.23 8.44
CA SER A 946 40.52 -67.19 7.39
C SER A 946 39.18 -66.45 7.35
N THR A 947 38.05 -67.17 7.53
CA THR A 947 36.72 -66.53 7.60
C THR A 947 36.51 -65.73 8.88
N ILE A 948 37.04 -66.19 10.02
CA ILE A 948 36.97 -65.45 11.30
C ILE A 948 37.74 -64.12 11.18
N ILE A 949 38.95 -64.13 10.60
CA ILE A 949 39.75 -62.92 10.39
C ILE A 949 39.03 -61.93 9.45
N LYS A 950 38.39 -62.43 8.37
CA LYS A 950 37.59 -61.60 7.45
C LYS A 950 36.43 -60.91 8.18
N TYR A 951 35.60 -61.68 8.90
CA TYR A 951 34.47 -61.11 9.64
C TYR A 951 34.90 -60.20 10.80
N GLN A 952 36.03 -60.47 11.47
CA GLN A 952 36.55 -59.57 12.50
C GLN A 952 36.99 -58.22 11.90
N LYS A 953 37.59 -58.21 10.70
CA LYS A 953 37.92 -56.96 9.99
C LYS A 953 36.65 -56.19 9.62
N GLU A 954 35.65 -56.87 9.06
CA GLU A 954 34.36 -56.27 8.70
C GLU A 954 33.60 -55.70 9.91
N ILE A 955 33.65 -56.39 11.08
CA ILE A 955 33.08 -55.87 12.34
C ILE A 955 33.80 -54.60 12.79
N ASN A 956 35.14 -54.58 12.75
CA ASN A 956 35.90 -53.40 13.15
C ASN A 956 35.65 -52.20 12.21
N GLU A 957 35.50 -52.44 10.90
CA GLU A 957 35.17 -51.40 9.91
C GLU A 957 33.74 -50.85 10.11
N MET A 958 32.76 -51.71 10.40
CA MET A 958 31.40 -51.26 10.75
C MET A 958 31.37 -50.50 12.09
N GLN A 959 32.19 -50.87 13.08
CA GLN A 959 32.28 -50.14 14.35
C GLN A 959 32.84 -48.73 14.20
N ALA A 960 33.76 -48.50 13.26
CA ALA A 960 34.22 -47.15 12.91
C ALA A 960 33.09 -46.33 12.27
N GLN A 961 32.42 -46.86 11.25
CA GLN A 961 31.32 -46.18 10.55
C GLN A 961 30.18 -45.78 11.51
N LEU A 962 29.81 -46.64 12.46
CA LEU A 962 28.80 -46.34 13.48
C LEU A 962 29.23 -45.22 14.44
N ALA A 963 30.53 -45.06 14.70
CA ALA A 963 31.05 -43.95 15.50
C ALA A 963 30.97 -42.61 14.71
N ASP A 964 31.37 -42.62 13.44
CA ASP A 964 31.33 -41.45 12.55
C ASP A 964 29.89 -40.93 12.36
N GLU A 965 28.92 -41.83 12.11
CA GLU A 965 27.49 -41.47 12.04
C GLU A 965 26.95 -40.95 13.37
N SER A 966 27.36 -41.55 14.50
CA SER A 966 26.95 -41.10 15.83
C SER A 966 27.46 -39.69 16.14
N GLN A 967 28.71 -39.38 15.73
CA GLN A 967 29.27 -38.02 15.84
C GLN A 967 28.49 -37.05 14.94
N MET A 968 28.28 -37.37 13.66
CA MET A 968 27.51 -36.53 12.72
C MET A 968 26.09 -36.22 13.24
N ARG A 969 25.43 -37.22 13.86
CA ARG A 969 24.12 -37.06 14.49
C ARG A 969 24.14 -36.06 15.66
N ILE A 970 25.18 -36.09 16.49
CA ILE A 970 25.36 -35.12 17.58
C ILE A 970 25.54 -33.71 17.00
N GLU A 971 26.32 -33.55 15.93
CA GLU A 971 26.56 -32.25 15.30
C GLU A 971 25.27 -31.62 14.74
N LEU A 972 24.43 -32.41 14.06
CA LEU A 972 23.14 -31.95 13.53
C LEU A 972 22.16 -31.56 14.64
N GLN A 973 22.10 -32.32 15.75
CA GLN A 973 21.25 -31.94 16.89
C GLN A 973 21.75 -30.65 17.55
N MET A 974 23.07 -30.49 17.69
CA MET A 974 23.67 -29.27 18.23
C MET A 974 23.40 -28.03 17.35
N ALA A 975 23.36 -28.20 16.01
CA ALA A 975 22.97 -27.13 15.09
C ALA A 975 21.47 -26.79 15.17
N LEU A 976 20.58 -27.79 15.32
CA LEU A 976 19.15 -27.57 15.56
C LEU A 976 18.91 -26.81 16.87
N ASP A 977 19.59 -27.19 17.95
CA ASP A 977 19.53 -26.50 19.26
C ASP A 977 20.01 -25.03 19.18
N SER A 978 20.91 -24.71 18.25
CA SER A 978 21.32 -23.33 17.94
C SER A 978 20.19 -22.56 17.23
N LYS A 979 19.68 -23.10 16.10
CA LYS A 979 18.59 -22.46 15.32
C LYS A 979 17.34 -22.20 16.16
N ASP A 980 16.93 -23.15 17.00
CA ASP A 980 15.77 -22.98 17.91
C ASP A 980 15.95 -21.79 18.87
N SER A 981 17.19 -21.49 19.28
CA SER A 981 17.48 -20.34 20.13
C SER A 981 17.47 -19.00 19.40
N ASP A 982 17.75 -18.98 18.10
CA ASP A 982 17.69 -17.76 17.27
C ASP A 982 16.25 -17.48 16.82
N ILE A 983 15.48 -18.52 16.51
CA ILE A 983 14.02 -18.47 16.34
C ILE A 983 13.34 -17.91 17.61
N GLU A 984 13.80 -18.30 18.80
CA GLU A 984 13.33 -17.72 20.08
C GLU A 984 13.67 -16.22 20.20
N GLN A 985 14.82 -15.74 19.72
CA GLN A 985 15.12 -14.31 19.72
C GLN A 985 14.16 -13.53 18.81
N LEU A 986 13.93 -14.01 17.58
CA LEU A 986 13.05 -13.32 16.63
C LEU A 986 11.60 -13.26 17.12
N ARG A 987 11.07 -14.34 17.73
CA ARG A 987 9.73 -14.31 18.35
C ARG A 987 9.62 -13.24 19.44
N ASN A 988 10.63 -13.09 20.29
CA ASN A 988 10.64 -12.05 21.33
C ASN A 988 10.76 -10.63 20.73
N LEU A 989 11.55 -10.45 19.67
CA LEU A 989 11.69 -9.15 18.98
C LEU A 989 10.36 -8.73 18.33
N LEU A 990 9.72 -9.63 17.57
CA LEU A 990 8.40 -9.41 16.97
C LEU A 990 7.34 -9.08 18.03
N GLN A 991 7.38 -9.76 19.19
CA GLN A 991 6.47 -9.46 20.29
C GLN A 991 6.73 -8.09 20.92
N SER A 992 7.99 -7.64 21.02
CA SER A 992 8.31 -6.31 21.55
C SER A 992 7.87 -5.17 20.61
N LEU A 993 8.06 -5.31 19.30
CA LEU A 993 7.53 -4.39 18.29
C LEU A 993 6.00 -4.32 18.38
N SER A 994 5.33 -5.47 18.48
CA SER A 994 3.87 -5.53 18.52
C SER A 994 3.21 -4.92 19.78
N VAL A 995 3.97 -4.50 20.79
CA VAL A 995 3.45 -3.79 21.98
C VAL A 995 3.58 -2.27 21.83
N GLN A 996 4.69 -1.77 21.29
CA GLN A 996 4.91 -0.31 21.12
C GLN A 996 3.88 0.34 20.16
N SER A 997 3.37 -0.43 19.20
CA SER A 997 2.26 -0.05 18.32
C SER A 997 0.92 0.25 19.04
N MET A 998 0.72 -0.15 20.31
CA MET A 998 -0.59 0.02 20.98
C MET A 998 -0.68 1.23 21.93
N ASP A 999 0.40 1.57 22.63
CA ASP A 999 0.37 2.61 23.68
C ASP A 999 0.44 4.05 23.11
N SER A 1000 0.76 4.21 21.82
CA SER A 1000 0.88 5.51 21.14
C SER A 1000 -0.47 6.21 20.87
N ALA A 1001 -1.60 5.56 21.14
CA ALA A 1001 -2.94 6.09 20.89
C ALA A 1001 -3.56 6.91 22.05
N SER A 1002 -2.81 7.17 23.14
CA SER A 1002 -3.34 7.80 24.36
C SER A 1002 -2.51 9.02 24.81
N VAL A 1003 -2.83 10.20 24.27
CA VAL A 1003 -2.32 11.48 24.78
C VAL A 1003 -3.45 12.27 25.45
N SER A 1004 -3.55 12.17 26.77
CA SER A 1004 -4.35 13.07 27.60
C SER A 1004 -3.48 13.69 28.69
N SER A 1005 -3.54 15.01 28.86
CA SER A 1005 -2.65 15.77 29.74
C SER A 1005 -2.89 15.49 31.23
N GLY A 1006 -1.90 14.91 31.91
CA GLY A 1006 -1.83 14.73 33.36
C GLY A 1006 -0.37 14.67 33.82
N PRO A 1007 -0.04 15.09 35.07
CA PRO A 1007 1.34 15.31 35.49
C PRO A 1007 2.12 14.02 35.84
N GLU A 1008 3.44 14.20 35.94
CA GLU A 1008 4.49 13.21 36.16
C GLU A 1008 4.19 12.15 37.23
N PHE A 1009 4.53 10.88 36.93
CA PHE A 1009 4.67 9.80 37.90
C PHE A 1009 5.79 8.84 37.48
N ASP A 1010 6.73 8.55 38.39
CA ASP A 1010 7.90 7.70 38.13
C ASP A 1010 7.52 6.26 37.71
N THR A 1011 8.08 5.77 36.61
CA THR A 1011 7.98 4.36 36.17
C THR A 1011 9.29 3.86 35.50
N ASP A 1012 10.40 4.01 36.21
CA ASP A 1012 11.71 3.47 35.81
C ASP A 1012 11.82 1.95 36.12
N ASP A 1013 11.40 1.09 35.18
CA ASP A 1013 11.80 -0.35 35.13
C ASP A 1013 11.43 -1.08 33.80
N ALA A 1014 10.81 -0.43 32.81
CA ALA A 1014 10.21 -1.09 31.63
C ALA A 1014 11.18 -1.41 30.46
N TYR A 1015 12.50 -1.49 30.71
CA TYR A 1015 13.48 -1.80 29.66
C TYR A 1015 13.52 -3.29 29.29
N THR A 1016 13.38 -3.57 27.98
CA THR A 1016 13.39 -4.91 27.36
C THR A 1016 14.48 -5.85 27.90
N GLU A 1017 14.12 -7.06 28.38
CA GLU A 1017 15.09 -8.08 28.79
C GLU A 1017 15.86 -8.64 27.58
N THR A 1018 16.99 -8.02 27.26
CA THR A 1018 17.90 -8.46 26.19
C THR A 1018 18.42 -9.89 26.43
N ARG A 1019 18.54 -10.67 25.34
CA ARG A 1019 19.11 -12.04 25.32
C ARG A 1019 20.43 -12.08 26.09
N LEU A 1020 20.61 -13.09 26.94
CA LEU A 1020 21.85 -13.24 27.71
C LEU A 1020 22.90 -13.92 26.84
N GLU A 1021 23.81 -13.11 26.30
CA GLU A 1021 24.93 -13.53 25.49
C GLU A 1021 26.20 -12.72 25.80
N GLY A 1022 27.37 -13.26 25.46
CA GLY A 1022 28.66 -12.60 25.66
C GLY A 1022 29.85 -13.54 25.71
N TRP A 1023 31.04 -12.97 25.98
CA TRP A 1023 32.31 -13.69 25.98
C TRP A 1023 32.70 -14.23 27.37
N LEU A 1024 32.68 -15.55 27.53
CA LEU A 1024 33.15 -16.23 28.75
C LEU A 1024 34.38 -17.09 28.45
N SER A 1025 35.27 -17.27 29.43
CA SER A 1025 36.49 -18.07 29.24
C SER A 1025 36.46 -19.40 29.98
N LEU A 1026 36.86 -20.48 29.28
CA LEU A 1026 36.95 -21.86 29.77
C LEU A 1026 38.40 -22.23 30.15
N PRO A 1027 38.61 -23.17 31.10
CA PRO A 1027 39.95 -23.52 31.58
C PRO A 1027 40.75 -24.47 30.66
N VAL A 1028 41.88 -23.95 30.19
CA VAL A 1028 43.08 -24.60 29.63
C VAL A 1028 43.58 -25.81 30.40
N ARG A 1029 43.18 -27.05 30.08
CA ARG A 1029 43.80 -28.31 30.58
C ARG A 1029 45.19 -28.59 29.99
N ASN A 1030 46.09 -27.61 30.05
CA ASN A 1030 47.51 -27.80 29.76
C ASN A 1030 48.27 -28.19 31.04
N ASN A 1031 49.38 -28.92 30.91
CA ASN A 1031 50.08 -29.56 32.02
C ASN A 1031 50.96 -28.60 32.87
N THR A 1032 50.52 -27.36 33.02
CA THR A 1032 51.22 -26.22 33.64
C THR A 1032 50.71 -25.87 35.04
N LYS A 1033 51.52 -25.17 35.84
CA LYS A 1033 51.20 -24.85 37.26
C LYS A 1033 50.12 -23.76 37.47
N LYS A 1034 49.67 -23.08 36.42
CA LYS A 1034 48.50 -22.17 36.43
C LYS A 1034 47.49 -22.62 35.37
N PHE A 1035 46.22 -22.26 35.54
CA PHE A 1035 45.23 -22.35 34.46
C PHE A 1035 45.60 -21.43 33.30
N GLY A 1036 45.39 -21.90 32.07
CA GLY A 1036 45.14 -21.03 30.92
C GLY A 1036 43.64 -20.78 30.77
N TRP A 1037 43.25 -19.73 30.07
CA TRP A 1037 41.84 -19.39 29.81
C TRP A 1037 41.63 -19.22 28.30
N GLU A 1038 40.67 -19.96 27.73
CA GLU A 1038 40.28 -19.87 26.31
C GLU A 1038 38.90 -19.23 26.20
N LYS A 1039 38.77 -18.14 25.44
CA LYS A 1039 37.49 -17.47 25.22
C LYS A 1039 36.55 -18.32 24.37
N LYS A 1040 35.25 -18.27 24.70
CA LYS A 1040 34.12 -18.77 23.91
C LYS A 1040 33.01 -17.71 23.90
N TYR A 1041 32.28 -17.65 22.80
CA TYR A 1041 31.03 -16.90 22.77
C TYR A 1041 29.92 -17.77 23.36
N VAL A 1042 29.12 -17.25 24.27
CA VAL A 1042 28.11 -18.02 25.01
C VAL A 1042 26.75 -17.35 24.89
N VAL A 1043 25.72 -18.15 24.62
CA VAL A 1043 24.35 -17.69 24.36
C VAL A 1043 23.35 -18.55 25.14
N VAL A 1044 22.39 -17.92 25.83
CA VAL A 1044 21.44 -18.59 26.73
C VAL A 1044 20.01 -18.47 26.20
N SER A 1045 19.39 -19.60 25.85
CA SER A 1045 17.97 -19.70 25.46
C SER A 1045 17.06 -19.88 26.68
N SER A 1046 15.77 -20.17 26.51
CA SER A 1046 14.91 -20.65 27.60
C SER A 1046 15.29 -22.05 28.12
N LYS A 1047 15.95 -22.88 27.31
CA LYS A 1047 16.18 -24.32 27.59
C LYS A 1047 17.65 -24.77 27.53
N LYS A 1048 18.52 -24.04 26.83
CA LYS A 1048 19.89 -24.46 26.50
C LYS A 1048 20.90 -23.33 26.76
N VAL A 1049 22.13 -23.70 27.09
CA VAL A 1049 23.31 -22.81 27.08
C VAL A 1049 24.24 -23.28 25.96
N LEU A 1050 24.45 -22.44 24.97
CA LEU A 1050 25.18 -22.71 23.74
C LEU A 1050 26.57 -22.06 23.82
N PHE A 1051 27.63 -22.80 23.52
CA PHE A 1051 29.02 -22.31 23.53
C PHE A 1051 29.64 -22.46 22.14
N TYR A 1052 30.18 -21.39 21.58
CA TYR A 1052 30.79 -21.30 20.25
C TYR A 1052 32.29 -20.96 20.34
N LYS A 1053 33.13 -21.37 19.38
CA LYS A 1053 34.58 -21.03 19.42
C LYS A 1053 34.84 -19.58 18.98
N SER A 1054 34.01 -19.06 18.08
CA SER A 1054 34.05 -17.68 17.59
C SER A 1054 32.63 -17.09 17.47
N GLU A 1055 32.50 -15.82 17.09
CA GLU A 1055 31.22 -15.24 16.68
C GLU A 1055 30.79 -15.72 15.28
N GLN A 1056 31.74 -16.07 14.40
CA GLN A 1056 31.45 -16.66 13.09
C GLN A 1056 30.87 -18.09 13.20
N ASP A 1057 31.30 -18.87 14.20
CA ASP A 1057 30.70 -20.15 14.58
C ASP A 1057 29.21 -19.98 14.98
N ARG A 1058 28.85 -18.84 15.59
CA ARG A 1058 27.45 -18.52 15.97
C ARG A 1058 26.62 -18.20 14.72
N GLU A 1059 27.13 -17.35 13.82
CA GLU A 1059 26.46 -17.02 12.54
C GLU A 1059 26.18 -18.28 11.70
N GLN A 1060 27.11 -19.24 11.70
CA GLN A 1060 26.97 -20.52 11.01
C GLN A 1060 26.18 -21.59 11.80
N SER A 1061 25.71 -21.27 13.01
CA SER A 1061 25.01 -22.18 13.93
C SER A 1061 25.79 -23.48 14.25
N ILE A 1062 27.09 -23.37 14.46
CA ILE A 1062 28.01 -24.48 14.77
C ILE A 1062 28.51 -24.38 16.24
N PRO A 1063 27.69 -24.68 17.26
CA PRO A 1063 28.17 -24.69 18.63
C PRO A 1063 29.19 -25.82 18.87
N TYR A 1064 30.15 -25.54 19.75
CA TYR A 1064 31.18 -26.44 20.22
C TYR A 1064 30.69 -27.32 21.40
N MET A 1065 29.81 -26.76 22.24
CA MET A 1065 29.20 -27.45 23.38
C MET A 1065 27.80 -26.88 23.65
N VAL A 1066 26.87 -27.73 24.05
CA VAL A 1066 25.50 -27.37 24.46
C VAL A 1066 25.24 -27.98 25.84
N LEU A 1067 24.69 -27.20 26.76
CA LEU A 1067 24.25 -27.65 28.09
C LEU A 1067 22.75 -27.44 28.29
N ASP A 1068 22.08 -28.41 28.89
CA ASP A 1068 20.63 -28.39 29.11
C ASP A 1068 20.29 -27.71 30.44
N ILE A 1069 19.44 -26.67 30.41
CA ILE A 1069 19.15 -25.80 31.58
C ILE A 1069 18.41 -26.59 32.68
N ASP A 1070 17.55 -27.54 32.30
CA ASP A 1070 16.88 -28.46 33.23
C ASP A 1070 17.80 -29.54 33.83
N LYS A 1071 19.07 -29.62 33.36
CA LYS A 1071 20.12 -30.49 33.91
C LYS A 1071 21.16 -29.74 34.74
N LEU A 1072 20.99 -28.42 34.93
CA LEU A 1072 21.84 -27.61 35.81
C LEU A 1072 21.39 -27.75 37.27
N PHE A 1073 22.31 -28.17 38.14
CA PHE A 1073 22.04 -28.34 39.57
C PHE A 1073 22.20 -27.03 40.35
N HIS A 1074 23.26 -26.27 40.09
CA HIS A 1074 23.44 -24.93 40.66
C HIS A 1074 24.44 -24.08 39.85
N VAL A 1075 24.32 -22.76 39.99
CA VAL A 1075 25.28 -21.76 39.50
C VAL A 1075 25.66 -20.85 40.66
N ARG A 1076 26.96 -20.64 40.93
CA ARG A 1076 27.43 -19.80 42.06
C ARG A 1076 28.79 -19.13 41.81
N PRO A 1077 29.11 -18.03 42.52
CA PRO A 1077 30.47 -17.53 42.65
C PRO A 1077 31.41 -18.58 43.26
N VAL A 1078 32.69 -18.54 42.88
CA VAL A 1078 33.73 -19.36 43.51
C VAL A 1078 34.41 -18.63 44.66
N THR A 1079 35.06 -19.42 45.52
CA THR A 1079 35.87 -18.96 46.66
C THR A 1079 37.33 -19.37 46.46
N GLN A 1080 38.23 -18.83 47.29
CA GLN A 1080 39.66 -19.19 47.27
C GLN A 1080 39.91 -20.70 47.47
N THR A 1081 39.01 -21.40 48.16
CA THR A 1081 39.07 -22.86 48.37
C THR A 1081 38.59 -23.67 47.16
N ASP A 1082 37.80 -23.09 46.26
CA ASP A 1082 37.30 -23.79 45.07
C ASP A 1082 38.36 -23.86 43.93
N VAL A 1083 39.23 -22.85 43.81
CA VAL A 1083 40.07 -22.66 42.60
C VAL A 1083 41.54 -22.36 42.95
N TYR A 1084 42.26 -23.36 43.44
CA TYR A 1084 43.65 -23.22 43.93
C TYR A 1084 44.74 -22.95 42.85
N ARG A 1085 44.41 -22.90 41.55
CA ARG A 1085 45.36 -22.62 40.45
C ARG A 1085 45.05 -21.37 39.61
N ALA A 1086 44.02 -20.60 39.98
CA ALA A 1086 43.72 -19.30 39.36
C ALA A 1086 44.52 -18.18 40.04
N ASP A 1087 44.64 -17.02 39.37
CA ASP A 1087 45.27 -15.86 40.00
C ASP A 1087 44.33 -15.17 41.00
N ALA A 1088 44.86 -14.55 42.05
CA ALA A 1088 44.05 -13.85 43.06
C ALA A 1088 43.21 -12.70 42.46
N LYS A 1089 43.66 -12.14 41.33
CA LYS A 1089 42.93 -11.12 40.54
C LYS A 1089 41.88 -11.70 39.57
N GLU A 1090 41.78 -13.01 39.46
CA GLU A 1090 40.79 -13.70 38.62
C GLU A 1090 39.61 -14.21 39.45
N ILE A 1091 39.85 -14.68 40.67
CA ILE A 1091 38.85 -15.32 41.55
C ILE A 1091 37.51 -14.54 41.66
N PRO A 1092 37.48 -13.20 41.86
CA PRO A 1092 36.21 -12.45 41.94
C PRO A 1092 35.36 -12.47 40.65
N ARG A 1093 35.94 -12.86 39.53
CA ARG A 1093 35.32 -12.89 38.18
C ARG A 1093 34.99 -14.30 37.71
N ILE A 1094 35.29 -15.33 38.51
CA ILE A 1094 35.01 -16.73 38.20
C ILE A 1094 33.67 -17.15 38.83
N PHE A 1095 32.91 -17.97 38.13
CA PHE A 1095 31.74 -18.68 38.67
C PHE A 1095 31.76 -20.16 38.26
N GLN A 1096 31.04 -20.98 39.02
CA GLN A 1096 30.92 -22.43 38.86
C GLN A 1096 29.51 -22.79 38.42
N ILE A 1097 29.42 -23.72 37.47
CA ILE A 1097 28.19 -24.43 37.10
C ILE A 1097 28.37 -25.92 37.45
N LEU A 1098 27.43 -26.49 38.18
CA LEU A 1098 27.33 -27.94 38.42
C LEU A 1098 26.14 -28.50 37.61
N TYR A 1099 26.34 -29.58 36.86
CA TYR A 1099 25.34 -30.14 35.95
C TYR A 1099 25.45 -31.67 35.82
N ALA A 1100 24.41 -32.33 35.32
CA ALA A 1100 24.40 -33.77 35.07
C ALA A 1100 25.19 -34.13 33.79
N ASN A 1101 25.98 -35.21 33.82
CA ASN A 1101 26.77 -35.65 32.66
C ASN A 1101 25.94 -35.93 31.39
N GLU A 1102 24.69 -36.34 31.54
CA GLU A 1102 23.75 -36.59 30.42
C GLU A 1102 23.22 -35.30 29.76
N GLY A 1103 23.45 -34.14 30.38
CA GLY A 1103 23.02 -32.82 29.89
C GLY A 1103 24.09 -32.05 29.14
N GLU A 1104 25.13 -32.70 28.63
CA GLU A 1104 26.21 -32.12 27.82
C GLU A 1104 26.25 -32.78 26.45
N SER A 1105 26.05 -32.00 25.38
CA SER A 1105 26.36 -32.40 24.00
C SER A 1105 27.57 -31.61 23.52
N LYS A 1106 28.56 -32.30 22.94
CA LYS A 1106 29.86 -31.72 22.62
C LYS A 1106 30.54 -32.49 21.48
N LYS A 1107 31.29 -31.78 20.64
CA LYS A 1107 32.18 -32.40 19.65
C LYS A 1107 33.46 -32.89 20.32
N GLU A 1108 33.71 -34.20 20.31
CA GLU A 1108 34.98 -34.78 20.80
C GLU A 1108 36.06 -34.77 19.70
N PRO A 1109 37.34 -34.58 20.06
CA PRO A 1109 38.45 -34.72 19.11
C PRO A 1109 38.88 -36.19 18.96
N GLU A 1110 39.13 -36.63 17.72
CA GLU A 1110 39.46 -38.01 17.35
C GLU A 1110 40.70 -38.57 18.08
N PHE A 1111 40.50 -39.43 19.10
CA PHE A 1111 41.52 -40.37 19.57
C PHE A 1111 40.86 -41.68 20.05
N PRO A 1112 41.32 -42.86 19.62
CA PRO A 1112 40.73 -44.14 20.03
C PRO A 1112 41.07 -44.48 21.48
N VAL A 1113 40.06 -44.87 22.26
CA VAL A 1113 40.19 -45.21 23.69
C VAL A 1113 40.21 -46.73 23.89
N GLU A 1114 41.30 -47.26 24.43
CA GLU A 1114 41.38 -48.67 24.86
C GLU A 1114 40.50 -48.93 26.11
N PRO A 1115 39.90 -50.13 26.25
CA PRO A 1115 38.98 -50.42 27.34
C PRO A 1115 39.69 -50.65 28.68
N LEU A 1116 39.42 -49.80 29.67
CA LEU A 1116 39.94 -49.95 31.03
C LEU A 1116 39.06 -50.87 31.91
N ALA A 1117 39.71 -51.74 32.67
CA ALA A 1117 39.08 -52.72 33.55
C ALA A 1117 38.62 -52.12 34.89
N ALA A 1118 37.63 -52.76 35.53
CA ALA A 1118 36.99 -52.25 36.74
C ALA A 1118 37.43 -52.99 38.03
N GLY A 1119 37.60 -52.22 39.11
CA GLY A 1119 37.26 -52.70 40.47
C GLY A 1119 38.32 -52.55 41.56
N GLU A 1120 38.19 -51.50 42.37
CA GLU A 1120 38.65 -51.49 43.77
C GLU A 1120 37.51 -51.04 44.70
N LYS A 1121 37.54 -51.45 45.98
CA LYS A 1121 36.49 -51.15 46.99
C LYS A 1121 37.10 -50.55 48.25
N CYS A 1122 36.53 -49.45 48.75
CA CYS A 1122 36.83 -48.89 50.08
C CYS A 1122 35.61 -48.98 51.02
N SER A 1123 35.88 -49.13 52.31
CA SER A 1123 34.89 -49.41 53.36
C SER A 1123 34.37 -48.15 54.06
N TYR A 1124 33.06 -48.12 54.33
CA TYR A 1124 32.37 -47.06 55.08
C TYR A 1124 31.18 -47.66 55.85
N ILE A 1125 30.74 -47.00 56.92
CA ILE A 1125 29.66 -47.49 57.81
C ILE A 1125 28.36 -46.75 57.49
N CYS A 1126 27.32 -47.45 57.05
CA CYS A 1126 26.03 -46.86 56.72
C CYS A 1126 25.09 -46.81 57.95
N HIS A 1127 24.53 -45.63 58.28
CA HIS A 1127 23.51 -45.49 59.33
C HIS A 1127 22.56 -44.30 59.06
N LYS A 1128 21.24 -44.52 59.07
CA LYS A 1128 20.19 -43.49 58.81
C LYS A 1128 20.48 -42.56 57.60
N GLY A 1129 21.00 -43.13 56.50
CA GLY A 1129 21.35 -42.40 55.27
C GLY A 1129 22.73 -41.73 55.27
N HIS A 1130 23.43 -41.71 56.40
CA HIS A 1130 24.82 -41.27 56.50
C HIS A 1130 25.79 -42.40 56.12
N GLU A 1131 26.97 -42.01 55.65
CA GLU A 1131 28.10 -42.90 55.39
C GLU A 1131 29.30 -42.41 56.21
N PHE A 1132 29.52 -43.04 57.35
CA PHE A 1132 30.53 -42.66 58.32
C PHE A 1132 31.90 -43.29 58.02
N ILE A 1133 32.95 -42.47 58.14
CA ILE A 1133 34.35 -42.87 58.15
C ILE A 1133 34.96 -42.65 59.55
N PRO A 1134 35.84 -43.55 60.04
CA PRO A 1134 36.59 -43.33 61.29
C PRO A 1134 37.53 -42.13 61.20
N THR A 1135 37.61 -41.33 62.27
CA THR A 1135 38.44 -40.11 62.34
C THR A 1135 38.84 -39.84 63.80
N LEU A 1136 39.89 -39.03 64.02
CA LEU A 1136 40.40 -38.62 65.33
C LEU A 1136 40.74 -37.12 65.31
N TYR A 1137 40.34 -36.37 66.34
CA TYR A 1137 40.54 -34.91 66.39
C TYR A 1137 41.49 -34.53 67.52
N HIS A 1138 42.69 -34.01 67.20
CA HIS A 1138 43.65 -33.57 68.22
C HIS A 1138 43.43 -32.12 68.70
N PHE A 1139 42.38 -31.45 68.21
CA PHE A 1139 42.07 -30.04 68.41
C PHE A 1139 40.57 -29.82 68.72
N PRO A 1140 40.18 -28.70 69.38
CA PRO A 1140 38.82 -28.46 69.87
C PRO A 1140 37.68 -28.76 68.88
N THR A 1141 37.02 -29.91 69.10
CA THR A 1141 35.93 -30.45 68.27
C THR A 1141 34.94 -31.18 69.18
N ASN A 1142 33.64 -30.88 69.12
CA ASN A 1142 32.62 -31.52 69.98
C ASN A 1142 31.72 -32.47 69.18
N CYS A 1143 31.13 -33.44 69.87
CA CYS A 1143 30.20 -34.43 69.32
C CYS A 1143 28.82 -33.80 69.12
N GLU A 1144 28.28 -33.85 67.90
CA GLU A 1144 26.95 -33.29 67.62
C GLU A 1144 25.80 -34.10 68.25
N ALA A 1145 26.05 -35.36 68.64
CA ALA A 1145 25.05 -36.19 69.33
C ALA A 1145 24.95 -35.92 70.85
N CYS A 1146 26.06 -35.66 71.54
CA CYS A 1146 26.07 -35.51 73.01
C CYS A 1146 26.80 -34.28 73.56
N THR A 1147 27.22 -33.35 72.68
CA THR A 1147 27.96 -32.10 72.93
C THR A 1147 29.29 -32.21 73.69
N LYS A 1148 29.67 -33.39 74.19
CA LYS A 1148 30.98 -33.68 74.80
C LYS A 1148 32.12 -33.59 73.76
N PRO A 1149 33.35 -33.26 74.18
CA PRO A 1149 34.51 -33.19 73.28
C PRO A 1149 34.83 -34.53 72.60
N LEU A 1150 35.07 -34.47 71.28
CA LEU A 1150 35.66 -35.53 70.45
C LEU A 1150 37.20 -35.49 70.45
N TRP A 1151 37.81 -34.64 71.27
CA TRP A 1151 39.21 -34.24 71.12
C TRP A 1151 40.04 -34.35 72.40
N ASN A 1152 41.33 -34.58 72.20
CA ASN A 1152 42.40 -34.50 73.20
C ASN A 1152 43.73 -34.43 72.41
N MET A 1153 44.69 -33.59 72.82
CA MET A 1153 45.93 -33.39 72.07
C MET A 1153 46.78 -34.66 71.91
N PHE A 1154 46.77 -35.56 72.89
CA PHE A 1154 47.66 -36.73 72.92
C PHE A 1154 46.95 -38.06 72.64
N LYS A 1155 45.70 -38.24 73.10
CA LYS A 1155 44.87 -39.43 72.85
C LYS A 1155 43.39 -39.06 72.70
N PRO A 1156 42.95 -38.60 71.52
CA PRO A 1156 41.54 -38.29 71.29
C PRO A 1156 40.65 -39.53 71.31
N PRO A 1157 39.40 -39.43 71.78
CA PRO A 1157 38.44 -40.53 71.73
C PRO A 1157 38.08 -40.90 70.29
N PRO A 1158 37.74 -42.17 69.99
CA PRO A 1158 37.35 -42.60 68.64
C PRO A 1158 36.11 -41.85 68.14
N ALA A 1159 36.23 -41.23 66.95
CA ALA A 1159 35.16 -40.49 66.31
C ALA A 1159 34.80 -41.05 64.93
N LEU A 1160 33.63 -40.64 64.45
CA LEU A 1160 33.10 -40.90 63.12
C LEU A 1160 32.69 -39.57 62.48
N GLU A 1161 32.99 -39.39 61.19
CA GLU A 1161 32.53 -38.25 60.38
C GLU A 1161 31.75 -38.77 59.16
N CYS A 1162 30.61 -38.16 58.83
CA CYS A 1162 29.82 -38.55 57.66
C CYS A 1162 30.38 -37.91 56.37
N ARG A 1163 30.77 -38.71 55.37
CA ARG A 1163 31.31 -38.18 54.09
C ARG A 1163 30.30 -37.41 53.22
N ARG A 1164 29.00 -37.43 53.58
CA ARG A 1164 27.92 -36.75 52.82
C ARG A 1164 27.51 -35.39 53.39
N CYS A 1165 27.65 -35.20 54.70
CA CYS A 1165 27.21 -33.96 55.36
C CYS A 1165 28.06 -33.55 56.58
N HIS A 1166 29.23 -34.17 56.76
CA HIS A 1166 30.27 -33.81 57.74
C HIS A 1166 29.87 -33.79 59.23
N ILE A 1167 28.72 -34.38 59.60
CA ILE A 1167 28.30 -34.53 61.01
C ILE A 1167 29.28 -35.43 61.77
N LYS A 1168 29.64 -35.02 63.00
CA LYS A 1168 30.71 -35.65 63.81
C LYS A 1168 30.18 -36.23 65.11
N CYS A 1169 30.45 -37.51 65.37
CA CYS A 1169 30.01 -38.19 66.60
C CYS A 1169 31.06 -39.13 67.19
N HIS A 1170 30.96 -39.46 68.49
CA HIS A 1170 31.77 -40.51 69.11
C HIS A 1170 31.37 -41.87 68.53
N LYS A 1171 32.34 -42.75 68.26
CA LYS A 1171 32.07 -44.10 67.74
C LYS A 1171 31.12 -44.88 68.65
N ASP A 1172 31.27 -44.69 69.97
CA ASP A 1172 30.40 -45.23 71.03
C ASP A 1172 28.90 -45.10 70.74
N HIS A 1173 28.42 -44.00 70.18
CA HIS A 1173 26.98 -43.82 69.92
C HIS A 1173 26.45 -44.81 68.87
N MET A 1174 27.27 -45.15 67.87
CA MET A 1174 26.94 -46.15 66.85
C MET A 1174 27.13 -47.58 67.39
N ASP A 1175 28.20 -47.84 68.13
CA ASP A 1175 28.47 -49.15 68.73
C ASP A 1175 27.42 -49.52 69.81
N LYS A 1176 26.85 -48.55 70.53
CA LYS A 1176 25.78 -48.73 71.54
C LYS A 1176 24.35 -48.64 70.98
N LYS A 1177 24.18 -48.27 69.71
CA LYS A 1177 22.87 -48.01 69.05
C LYS A 1177 22.00 -46.99 69.80
N GLU A 1178 22.61 -45.93 70.30
CA GLU A 1178 21.85 -44.82 70.92
C GLU A 1178 21.15 -44.01 69.82
N ASP A 1179 19.83 -43.82 69.93
CA ASP A 1179 18.97 -43.37 68.81
C ASP A 1179 19.08 -41.85 68.48
N ILE A 1180 20.15 -41.22 68.96
CA ILE A 1180 20.35 -39.76 69.12
C ILE A 1180 20.75 -39.08 67.79
N VAL A 1181 21.27 -39.82 66.81
CA VAL A 1181 21.68 -39.27 65.52
C VAL A 1181 20.48 -39.15 64.56
N ALA A 1182 20.26 -37.95 64.02
CA ALA A 1182 19.21 -37.65 63.04
C ALA A 1182 19.57 -38.11 61.60
N PRO A 1183 18.59 -38.38 60.70
CA PRO A 1183 18.86 -38.82 59.33
C PRO A 1183 19.62 -37.83 58.46
N CYS A 1184 20.31 -38.33 57.42
CA CYS A 1184 21.09 -37.50 56.50
C CYS A 1184 20.20 -36.65 55.58
N LYS A 1185 20.49 -35.34 55.48
CA LYS A 1185 19.74 -34.38 54.66
C LYS A 1185 20.17 -34.34 53.18
N VAL A 1186 21.22 -35.07 52.79
CA VAL A 1186 21.77 -35.09 51.43
C VAL A 1186 21.74 -36.53 50.92
N ASN A 1187 20.78 -36.82 50.03
CA ASN A 1187 20.52 -38.17 49.54
C ASN A 1187 20.25 -38.21 48.02
N TYR A 1188 21.25 -37.77 47.26
CA TYR A 1188 21.33 -37.88 45.80
C TYR A 1188 22.71 -38.43 45.42
N ASP A 1189 22.82 -39.11 44.28
CA ASP A 1189 24.07 -39.73 43.84
C ASP A 1189 25.01 -38.69 43.21
N VAL A 1190 26.19 -38.50 43.81
CA VAL A 1190 27.18 -37.50 43.40
C VAL A 1190 28.14 -38.06 42.34
N SER A 1191 28.08 -39.35 42.02
CA SER A 1191 29.05 -40.01 41.12
C SER A 1191 29.00 -39.58 39.65
N THR A 1192 27.93 -38.90 39.21
CA THR A 1192 27.70 -38.54 37.79
C THR A 1192 27.63 -37.03 37.51
N ALA A 1193 27.90 -36.16 38.50
CA ALA A 1193 27.83 -34.71 38.33
C ALA A 1193 29.15 -34.11 37.82
N LYS A 1194 29.08 -33.27 36.78
CA LYS A 1194 30.21 -32.53 36.20
C LYS A 1194 30.26 -31.09 36.71
N ASN A 1195 31.48 -30.53 36.73
CA ASN A 1195 31.78 -29.17 37.16
C ASN A 1195 32.39 -28.36 36.00
N LEU A 1196 31.82 -27.19 35.71
CA LEU A 1196 32.39 -26.20 34.80
C LEU A 1196 32.79 -24.95 35.59
N LEU A 1197 33.97 -24.39 35.27
CA LEU A 1197 34.40 -23.08 35.75
C LEU A 1197 34.39 -22.11 34.56
N LEU A 1198 33.84 -20.92 34.77
CA LEU A 1198 33.72 -19.87 33.78
C LEU A 1198 34.28 -18.56 34.34
N LEU A 1199 35.15 -17.90 33.57
CA LEU A 1199 35.69 -16.58 33.87
C LEU A 1199 34.99 -15.52 33.01
N ALA A 1200 34.34 -14.55 33.66
CA ALA A 1200 33.77 -13.35 33.03
C ALA A 1200 34.83 -12.24 32.91
N THR A 1201 34.53 -11.18 32.14
CA THR A 1201 35.50 -10.09 31.92
C THR A 1201 35.67 -9.22 33.15
N SER A 1202 34.58 -8.87 33.83
CA SER A 1202 34.52 -8.05 35.05
C SER A 1202 33.77 -8.75 36.21
N GLN A 1203 33.76 -8.14 37.39
CA GLN A 1203 33.06 -8.68 38.56
C GLN A 1203 31.55 -8.39 38.50
N GLU A 1204 31.16 -7.23 37.98
CA GLU A 1204 29.76 -6.88 37.70
C GLU A 1204 29.17 -7.83 36.65
N GLU A 1205 29.95 -8.19 35.62
CA GLU A 1205 29.54 -9.14 34.60
C GLU A 1205 29.35 -10.54 35.21
N GLN A 1206 30.27 -11.00 36.08
CA GLN A 1206 30.11 -12.26 36.81
C GLN A 1206 28.81 -12.30 37.62
N GLN A 1207 28.47 -11.21 38.31
CA GLN A 1207 27.21 -11.10 39.06
C GLN A 1207 25.99 -11.10 38.14
N LYS A 1208 26.05 -10.42 36.97
CA LYS A 1208 25.00 -10.42 35.95
C LYS A 1208 24.73 -11.83 35.39
N TRP A 1209 25.80 -12.56 35.04
CA TRP A 1209 25.72 -13.95 34.57
C TRP A 1209 25.12 -14.88 35.63
N VAL A 1210 25.64 -14.86 36.86
CA VAL A 1210 25.12 -15.68 37.97
C VAL A 1210 23.65 -15.36 38.25
N SER A 1211 23.29 -14.08 38.37
CA SER A 1211 21.91 -13.65 38.69
C SER A 1211 20.91 -14.11 37.65
N ARG A 1212 21.17 -13.87 36.35
CA ARG A 1212 20.26 -14.28 35.27
C ARG A 1212 20.23 -15.79 35.04
N LEU A 1213 21.35 -16.51 35.20
CA LEU A 1213 21.34 -17.98 35.12
C LEU A 1213 20.57 -18.61 36.28
N VAL A 1214 20.76 -18.16 37.53
CA VAL A 1214 20.04 -18.67 38.70
C VAL A 1214 18.52 -18.41 38.61
N LYS A 1215 18.09 -17.32 37.95
CA LYS A 1215 16.65 -17.10 37.64
C LYS A 1215 16.07 -18.18 36.70
N LYS A 1216 16.87 -18.76 35.78
CA LYS A 1216 16.43 -19.77 34.79
C LYS A 1216 16.43 -21.22 35.31
N ILE A 1217 17.07 -21.53 36.45
CA ILE A 1217 17.08 -22.89 37.00
C ILE A 1217 15.69 -23.25 37.57
N PRO A 1218 15.08 -24.40 37.20
CA PRO A 1218 13.77 -24.82 37.72
C PRO A 1218 13.76 -25.03 39.26
N LYS A 1219 12.91 -24.28 39.97
CA LYS A 1219 12.86 -24.28 41.46
C LYS A 1219 12.08 -25.44 42.10
N LYS A 1220 11.81 -26.54 41.38
CA LYS A 1220 11.19 -27.77 41.90
C LYS A 1220 11.75 -29.02 41.20
N PRO A 1221 12.02 -30.12 41.92
CA PRO A 1221 12.33 -31.40 41.30
C PRO A 1221 11.07 -32.00 40.65
N LEU A 1222 11.26 -32.76 39.57
CA LEU A 1222 10.20 -33.53 38.93
C LEU A 1222 9.79 -34.73 39.80
N HIS A 1223 8.51 -35.09 39.76
CA HIS A 1223 8.05 -36.37 40.32
C HIS A 1223 8.59 -37.55 39.48
N PRO A 1224 8.92 -38.69 40.09
CA PRO A 1224 9.34 -39.88 39.36
C PRO A 1224 8.12 -40.52 38.68
N GLU A 1225 8.04 -40.44 37.35
CA GLU A 1225 7.13 -41.29 36.58
C GLU A 1225 7.64 -42.74 36.55
N ASN A 1226 6.70 -43.68 36.48
CA ASN A 1226 7.01 -45.10 36.67
C ASN A 1226 7.69 -45.72 35.44
N PHE A 1227 8.75 -46.49 35.69
CA PHE A 1227 9.36 -47.40 34.70
C PHE A 1227 8.41 -48.56 34.34
N ALA A 1228 7.44 -48.29 33.48
CA ALA A 1228 6.61 -49.30 32.84
C ALA A 1228 7.41 -50.03 31.75
N ARG A 1229 8.06 -51.14 32.11
CA ARG A 1229 8.76 -52.02 31.17
C ARG A 1229 7.85 -52.42 30.00
N SER A 1230 8.34 -52.30 28.77
CA SER A 1230 7.82 -53.08 27.64
C SER A 1230 8.98 -53.63 26.80
N SER A 1231 8.86 -54.91 26.45
CA SER A 1231 9.76 -55.63 25.53
C SER A 1231 8.93 -55.97 24.27
N PRO A 1232 9.51 -55.97 23.06
CA PRO A 1232 8.71 -55.79 21.85
C PRO A 1232 8.04 -57.08 21.36
N ARG A 1233 6.75 -57.00 20.97
CA ARG A 1233 6.19 -57.88 19.93
C ARG A 1233 4.86 -57.42 19.31
N ALA A 1234 4.91 -57.26 17.98
CA ALA A 1234 3.94 -57.70 16.96
C ALA A 1234 2.48 -57.17 16.89
N SER A 1235 2.13 -56.83 15.63
CA SER A 1235 0.83 -57.05 14.94
C SER A 1235 -0.43 -56.29 15.36
N MET A 1236 -1.06 -55.62 14.38
CA MET A 1236 -2.46 -55.20 14.40
C MET A 1236 -3.26 -55.84 13.25
N LYS A 1237 -4.35 -56.52 13.63
CA LYS A 1237 -5.57 -56.89 12.87
C LYS A 1237 -6.45 -57.64 13.91
N VAL A 1238 -7.77 -57.47 14.05
CA VAL A 1238 -8.82 -56.88 13.19
C VAL A 1238 -9.81 -56.04 14.05
N GLN A 1239 -10.66 -55.25 13.38
CA GLN A 1239 -11.95 -54.64 13.81
C GLN A 1239 -12.99 -55.69 14.33
N PRO A 1240 -14.27 -55.40 14.77
CA PRO A 1240 -15.08 -54.22 14.42
C PRO A 1240 -16.22 -53.65 15.33
N SER A 1241 -16.68 -52.46 14.93
CA SER A 1241 -18.10 -51.99 14.86
C SER A 1241 -18.89 -51.46 16.08
N GLN A 1242 -19.89 -50.62 15.73
CA GLN A 1242 -21.06 -50.15 16.50
C GLN A 1242 -20.81 -49.10 17.62
N SER A 1243 -21.71 -48.13 17.87
CA SER A 1243 -22.83 -47.57 17.09
C SER A 1243 -23.22 -46.17 17.60
N THR A 1244 -23.90 -45.36 16.78
CA THR A 1244 -24.46 -44.04 17.14
C THR A 1244 -25.68 -44.12 18.08
N ARG A 1245 -25.91 -43.09 18.91
CA ARG A 1245 -27.19 -42.31 18.89
C ARG A 1245 -27.17 -41.03 19.76
N ARG A 1246 -28.11 -40.12 19.45
CA ARG A 1246 -28.42 -38.86 20.16
C ARG A 1246 -29.23 -39.13 21.46
N PRO A 1247 -29.52 -38.09 22.26
CA PRO A 1247 -30.88 -37.51 22.16
C PRO A 1247 -30.92 -35.97 22.18
N SER A 1248 -32.13 -35.39 22.04
CA SER A 1248 -32.40 -33.94 22.08
C SER A 1248 -33.83 -33.65 22.54
N ARG A 1249 -34.01 -32.67 23.46
CA ARG A 1249 -35.30 -32.27 24.10
C ARG A 1249 -35.90 -33.38 25.00
N GLN A 1250 -36.78 -33.10 25.98
CA GLN A 1250 -37.63 -31.92 26.22
C GLN A 1250 -37.88 -31.68 27.74
N LEU A 1251 -38.21 -30.44 28.14
CA LEU A 1251 -38.72 -30.08 29.48
C LEU A 1251 -40.26 -30.28 29.55
N PRO A 1252 -40.88 -30.44 30.75
CA PRO A 1252 -41.59 -29.28 31.32
C PRO A 1252 -41.71 -29.17 32.87
N THR A 1253 -41.55 -27.94 33.36
CA THR A 1253 -42.29 -27.23 34.45
C THR A 1253 -42.69 -27.91 35.78
N SER A 1254 -42.33 -27.28 36.92
CA SER A 1254 -43.22 -26.57 37.88
C SER A 1254 -42.66 -26.55 39.32
N LYS A 1255 -43.01 -25.65 40.26
CA LYS A 1255 -43.49 -24.24 40.26
C LYS A 1255 -43.42 -23.73 41.72
N SER A 1256 -42.58 -22.74 42.06
CA SER A 1256 -42.77 -21.85 43.23
C SER A 1256 -41.62 -20.85 43.42
N ARG A 1257 -41.98 -19.59 43.75
CA ARG A 1257 -41.12 -18.42 43.98
C ARG A 1257 -40.11 -18.11 42.86
#